data_AF-A0A1Y1ZJX4-F1
#
_entry.id   AF-A0A1Y1ZJX4-F1
#
_cell.length_a   1.000
_cell.length_b   1.000
_cell.length_c   1.000
_cell.angle_alpha   90.00
_cell.angle_beta   90.00
_cell.angle_gamma   90.00
#
_symmetry.space_group_name_H-M   'P 1'
#
loop_
_entity.id
_entity.type
_entity.pdbx_description
1 polymer ?
#
loop_
_entity_poly.entity_id
_entity_poly.type
_entity_poly.pdbx_seq_one_letter_code
_entity_poly.pdbx_strand_id
1 'polypeptide(L)'
;MKTQWKEIPVVPTSQEFLDIVLSRTQRRLPTQIRAGFQISRIRAFYTRKVKYTAETFTERLSATIQAFPRLQDIHPFHRDLLNTLYDADHFRIALGQLNTAKSLIEAVSRDYVRLIKYGQSLFQCKQLKRAALGRMATICKRLKDPLVYLEQVRQHLGRLPSIDPNTRTLVICGYPNVGKSSFLKNISRADVDVQPYAFTTKSLFVGHFDYKMLRFQAIDTPGILDHPLEEMNTIEHQSICAIAHLRASIMYFMDLSEQCGYSVSAQIALFHSIKPLFANKLVFIVINKIDLMRPEDLDPETQEQLQGMLKSGEIELLQLSCTTTEGVMNVRNAACDRLLATRNAEKLKGGTNSSGEPTGRLGDLLRRIHVAQPMGGVVRETFIPEAVKNKMKFDKDDPNRPLLERDLEEEHGGPGVYNINLRKNYILDNPDWKEDRIPEVFEGRNVYDFIDPDIESKLAALEAEEEKLEAEGFYETEEELEDAEEAEIRYKAELIREKRQLIRNEAKMRKSLKNRAVIPRTKVRKDLSQMETHLESLGYDSSKVASRARSQSRGRTVLRNRSDGLDPDAMEIDTPKAALERAKSRGRSQSTNRRTDGVPTEVARSNAERLAKLSQKKMNRMARQGEADRHTTGALTKHLTIGKRGMGKTNRR
;
A
#
# COMPACT_ATOMS: atom_id res chain seq x y z
N MET A 1 13.65 19.85 20.55
CA MET A 1 12.84 19.61 21.78
C MET A 1 11.41 19.99 21.47
N LYS A 2 10.40 19.25 21.96
CA LYS A 2 9.00 19.64 21.77
C LYS A 2 8.75 20.93 22.56
N THR A 3 8.27 21.98 21.88
CA THR A 3 7.90 23.26 22.49
C THR A 3 6.42 23.33 22.86
N GLN A 4 5.63 22.34 22.44
CA GLN A 4 4.19 22.26 22.67
C GLN A 4 3.79 20.85 23.10
N TRP A 5 2.84 20.76 24.03
CA TRP A 5 2.34 19.50 24.60
C TRP A 5 0.83 19.31 24.40
N LYS A 6 0.36 19.57 23.19
CA LYS A 6 -1.07 19.42 22.83
C LYS A 6 -1.44 17.98 22.45
N GLU A 7 -0.48 17.18 22.04
CA GLU A 7 -0.66 15.81 21.52
C GLU A 7 -0.91 14.75 22.61
N ILE A 8 -1.11 15.15 23.87
CA ILE A 8 -1.33 14.19 24.97
C ILE A 8 -2.78 13.68 24.87
N PRO A 9 -2.99 12.36 24.75
CA PRO A 9 -4.32 11.78 24.71
C PRO A 9 -5.05 12.05 26.02
N VAL A 10 -6.38 12.13 25.95
CA VAL A 10 -7.24 12.29 27.13
C VAL A 10 -6.98 11.16 28.11
N VAL A 11 -6.77 11.50 29.37
CA VAL A 11 -6.60 10.56 30.47
C VAL A 11 -7.99 10.31 31.07
N PRO A 12 -8.61 9.15 30.83
CA PRO A 12 -9.95 8.87 31.35
C PRO A 12 -9.90 8.67 32.87
N THR A 13 -11.07 8.80 33.50
CA THR A 13 -11.22 8.48 34.92
C THR A 13 -11.02 6.98 35.18
N SER A 14 -10.77 6.59 36.44
CA SER A 14 -10.54 5.18 36.78
C SER A 14 -11.73 4.27 36.43
N GLN A 15 -12.97 4.77 36.49
CA GLN A 15 -14.16 4.01 36.10
C GLN A 15 -14.26 3.86 34.59
N GLU A 16 -14.16 4.95 33.84
CA GLU A 16 -14.19 4.93 32.37
C GLU A 16 -13.05 4.07 31.81
N PHE A 17 -11.86 4.16 32.40
CA PHE A 17 -10.72 3.34 32.00
C PHE A 17 -11.00 1.85 32.16
N LEU A 18 -11.64 1.44 33.27
CA LEU A 18 -12.06 0.05 33.47
C LEU A 18 -13.10 -0.38 32.43
N ASP A 19 -14.11 0.45 32.21
CA ASP A 19 -15.20 0.14 31.29
C ASP A 19 -14.69 0.01 29.85
N ILE A 20 -13.80 0.92 29.42
CA ILE A 20 -13.15 0.86 28.10
C ILE A 20 -12.41 -0.47 27.93
N VAL A 21 -11.61 -0.87 28.91
CA VAL A 21 -10.76 -2.07 28.82
C VAL A 21 -11.59 -3.36 28.86
N LEU A 22 -12.54 -3.45 29.80
CA LEU A 22 -13.41 -4.62 29.94
C LEU A 22 -14.37 -4.76 28.75
N SER A 23 -14.92 -3.65 28.26
CA SER A 23 -15.76 -3.62 27.05
C SER A 23 -14.96 -4.03 25.81
N ARG A 24 -13.73 -3.53 25.62
CA ARG A 24 -12.84 -3.93 24.52
C ARG A 24 -12.55 -5.43 24.56
N THR A 25 -12.28 -5.98 25.75
CA THR A 25 -12.03 -7.40 25.97
C THR A 25 -13.26 -8.26 25.61
N GLN A 26 -14.46 -7.80 25.94
CA GLN A 26 -15.70 -8.52 25.63
C GLN A 26 -16.05 -8.47 24.14
N ARG A 27 -15.86 -7.32 23.47
CA ARG A 27 -16.19 -7.13 22.06
C ARG A 27 -15.20 -7.79 21.10
N ARG A 28 -13.90 -7.79 21.43
CA ARG A 28 -12.83 -8.27 20.54
C ARG A 28 -12.56 -9.77 20.63
N LEU A 29 -12.85 -10.38 21.77
CA LEU A 29 -12.58 -11.81 22.00
C LEU A 29 -13.85 -12.65 21.92
N PRO A 30 -13.76 -13.92 21.50
CA PRO A 30 -14.90 -14.83 21.54
C PRO A 30 -15.47 -14.94 22.97
N THR A 31 -16.79 -15.08 23.09
CA THR A 31 -17.51 -15.06 24.37
C THR A 31 -18.10 -16.42 24.75
N GLN A 32 -18.50 -17.22 23.76
CA GLN A 32 -19.18 -18.49 23.98
C GLN A 32 -18.20 -19.67 24.09
N ILE A 33 -18.33 -20.46 25.16
CA ILE A 33 -17.69 -21.76 25.34
C ILE A 33 -18.65 -22.73 26.04
N ARG A 34 -18.50 -24.03 25.77
CA ARG A 34 -19.33 -25.09 26.36
C ARG A 34 -18.48 -26.02 27.22
N ALA A 35 -19.09 -26.67 28.21
CA ALA A 35 -18.39 -27.56 29.14
C ALA A 35 -17.83 -28.83 28.47
N GLY A 36 -18.45 -29.31 27.39
CA GLY A 36 -18.01 -30.50 26.65
C GLY A 36 -16.79 -30.30 25.73
N PHE A 37 -16.17 -29.11 25.71
CA PHE A 37 -14.96 -28.89 24.91
C PHE A 37 -13.72 -29.48 25.59
N GLN A 38 -12.71 -29.82 24.80
CA GLN A 38 -11.40 -30.24 25.31
C GLN A 38 -10.82 -29.21 26.29
N ILE A 39 -10.25 -29.69 27.39
CA ILE A 39 -9.71 -28.82 28.44
C ILE A 39 -8.63 -27.87 27.93
N SER A 40 -7.85 -28.27 26.93
CA SER A 40 -6.87 -27.43 26.23
C SER A 40 -7.51 -26.17 25.64
N ARG A 41 -8.67 -26.31 25.00
CA ARG A 41 -9.45 -25.21 24.41
C ARG A 41 -10.02 -24.29 25.48
N ILE A 42 -10.51 -24.85 26.59
CA ILE A 42 -11.05 -24.07 27.73
C ILE A 42 -9.93 -23.25 28.39
N ARG A 43 -8.77 -23.87 28.66
CA ARG A 43 -7.59 -23.19 29.22
C ARG A 43 -7.13 -22.06 28.29
N ALA A 44 -6.92 -22.36 27.00
CA ALA A 44 -6.50 -21.37 26.01
C ALA A 44 -7.48 -20.18 25.89
N PHE A 45 -8.79 -20.44 25.95
CA PHE A 45 -9.81 -19.40 25.92
C PHE A 45 -9.68 -18.41 27.09
N TYR A 46 -9.54 -18.90 28.32
CA TYR A 46 -9.41 -18.02 29.49
C TYR A 46 -8.02 -17.39 29.61
N THR A 47 -6.96 -18.09 29.23
CA THR A 47 -5.61 -17.51 29.11
C THR A 47 -5.60 -16.33 28.15
N ARG A 48 -6.24 -16.45 26.98
CA ARG A 48 -6.35 -15.35 26.01
C ARG A 48 -7.08 -14.14 26.60
N LYS A 49 -8.17 -14.34 27.35
CA LYS A 49 -8.89 -13.24 28.01
C LYS A 49 -8.04 -12.51 29.04
N VAL A 50 -7.33 -13.23 29.91
CA VAL A 50 -6.46 -12.61 30.93
C VAL A 50 -5.31 -11.85 30.28
N LYS A 51 -4.62 -12.45 29.29
CA LYS A 51 -3.51 -11.81 28.57
C LYS A 51 -3.94 -10.55 27.83
N TYR A 52 -5.00 -10.64 27.03
CA TYR A 52 -5.49 -9.50 26.23
C TYR A 52 -5.92 -8.31 27.10
N THR A 53 -6.56 -8.60 28.25
CA THR A 53 -6.95 -7.52 29.18
C THR A 53 -5.71 -6.86 29.77
N ALA A 54 -4.72 -7.64 30.21
CA ALA A 54 -3.47 -7.11 30.73
C ALA A 54 -2.72 -6.26 29.69
N GLU A 55 -2.60 -6.77 28.47
CA GLU A 55 -1.98 -6.06 27.33
C GLU A 55 -2.70 -4.74 27.03
N THR A 56 -4.04 -4.74 27.07
CA THR A 56 -4.81 -3.50 26.86
C THR A 56 -4.57 -2.48 27.97
N PHE A 57 -4.51 -2.93 29.24
CA PHE A 57 -4.17 -2.05 30.36
C PHE A 57 -2.77 -1.48 30.24
N THR A 58 -1.78 -2.32 29.94
CA THR A 58 -0.38 -1.90 29.83
C THR A 58 -0.15 -1.00 28.63
N GLU A 59 -0.78 -1.27 27.48
CA GLU A 59 -0.77 -0.40 26.29
C GLU A 59 -1.25 1.00 26.65
N ARG A 60 -2.40 1.11 27.32
CA ARG A 60 -2.98 2.41 27.69
C ARG A 60 -2.17 3.15 28.74
N LEU A 61 -1.75 2.48 29.82
CA LEU A 61 -0.90 3.10 30.84
C LEU A 61 0.44 3.55 30.24
N SER A 62 1.03 2.74 29.36
CA SER A 62 2.29 3.09 28.70
C SER A 62 2.13 4.28 27.76
N ALA A 63 1.02 4.35 27.01
CA ALA A 63 0.71 5.49 26.16
C ALA A 63 0.57 6.78 26.97
N THR A 64 -0.12 6.74 28.12
CA THR A 64 -0.23 7.88 29.02
C THR A 64 1.15 8.31 29.56
N ILE A 65 1.96 7.38 30.07
CA ILE A 65 3.30 7.68 30.61
C ILE A 65 4.23 8.29 29.55
N GLN A 66 4.21 7.76 28.32
CA GLN A 66 5.06 8.24 27.23
C GLN A 66 4.61 9.59 26.66
N ALA A 67 3.32 9.90 26.76
CA ALA A 67 2.79 11.16 26.25
C ALA A 67 3.16 12.36 27.14
N PHE A 68 3.25 12.16 28.46
CA PHE A 68 3.68 13.21 29.37
C PHE A 68 5.19 13.49 29.26
N PRO A 69 5.59 14.77 29.37
CA PRO A 69 6.99 15.14 29.22
C PRO A 69 7.78 14.81 30.50
N ARG A 70 8.99 14.27 30.35
CA ARG A 70 9.87 13.93 31.48
C ARG A 70 10.60 15.17 31.96
N LEU A 71 10.31 15.64 33.18
CA LEU A 71 10.85 16.90 33.73
C LEU A 71 12.38 17.01 33.69
N GLN A 72 13.11 15.89 33.79
CA GLN A 72 14.58 15.88 33.77
C GLN A 72 15.20 16.10 32.38
N ASP A 73 14.48 15.69 31.32
CA ASP A 73 14.99 15.74 29.94
C ASP A 73 14.61 17.04 29.21
N ILE A 74 13.79 17.88 29.84
CA ILE A 74 13.27 19.13 29.28
C ILE A 74 14.24 20.28 29.58
N HIS A 75 14.20 21.33 28.75
CA HIS A 75 14.92 22.56 29.00
C HIS A 75 14.62 23.15 30.40
N PRO A 76 15.62 23.68 31.14
CA PRO A 76 15.45 24.23 32.49
C PRO A 76 14.27 25.21 32.64
N PHE A 77 14.08 26.11 31.68
CA PHE A 77 12.92 27.02 31.63
C PHE A 77 11.58 26.30 31.83
N HIS A 78 11.33 25.27 31.02
CA HIS A 78 10.07 24.54 31.05
C HIS A 78 9.98 23.63 32.27
N ARG A 79 11.11 23.07 32.74
CA ARG A 79 11.15 22.30 33.98
C ARG A 79 10.71 23.16 35.18
N ASP A 80 11.26 24.35 35.31
CA ASP A 80 11.02 25.23 36.45
C ASP A 80 9.63 25.90 36.34
N LEU A 81 9.16 26.19 35.13
CA LEU A 81 7.78 26.59 34.87
C LEU A 81 6.77 25.49 35.28
N LEU A 82 7.05 24.23 34.95
CA LEU A 82 6.19 23.12 35.37
C LEU A 82 6.25 22.88 36.88
N ASN A 83 7.41 23.12 37.49
CA ASN A 83 7.57 23.02 38.95
C ASN A 83 6.68 24.03 39.67
N THR A 84 6.69 25.29 39.23
CA THR A 84 5.87 26.36 39.82
C THR A 84 4.36 26.15 39.60
N LEU A 85 3.97 25.57 38.46
CA LEU A 85 2.56 25.36 38.12
C LEU A 85 1.94 24.10 38.73
N TYR A 86 2.69 22.99 38.79
CA TYR A 86 2.10 21.68 39.05
C TYR A 86 2.71 20.92 40.24
N ASP A 87 3.75 21.47 40.87
CA ASP A 87 4.64 20.77 41.80
C ASP A 87 5.31 19.54 41.15
N ALA A 88 6.62 19.62 40.94
CA ALA A 88 7.38 18.57 40.28
C ALA A 88 7.32 17.23 41.03
N ASP A 89 7.21 17.25 42.36
CA ASP A 89 7.16 16.03 43.16
C ASP A 89 5.81 15.34 43.04
N HIS A 90 4.70 16.08 43.14
CA HIS A 90 3.38 15.50 42.95
C HIS A 90 3.22 14.92 41.53
N PHE A 91 3.71 15.64 40.52
CA PHE A 91 3.71 15.17 39.13
C PHE A 91 4.51 13.88 38.94
N ARG A 92 5.72 13.81 39.51
CA ARG A 92 6.58 12.62 39.44
C ARG A 92 5.97 11.43 40.19
N ILE A 93 5.38 11.66 41.36
CA ILE A 93 4.71 10.62 42.15
C ILE A 93 3.53 10.05 41.37
N ALA A 94 2.69 10.89 40.74
CA ALA A 94 1.55 10.43 39.95
C ALA A 94 1.97 9.52 38.78
N LEU A 95 2.98 9.92 37.99
CA LEU A 95 3.52 9.09 36.91
C LEU A 95 4.19 7.81 37.43
N GLY A 96 4.89 7.90 38.58
CA GLY A 96 5.47 6.74 39.26
C GLY A 96 4.42 5.72 39.70
N GLN A 97 3.27 6.18 40.19
CA GLN A 97 2.14 5.32 40.55
C GLN A 97 1.53 4.61 39.34
N LEU A 98 1.43 5.26 38.18
CA LEU A 98 1.01 4.59 36.94
C LEU A 98 2.01 3.52 36.49
N ASN A 99 3.32 3.79 36.60
CA ASN A 99 4.35 2.83 36.20
C ASN A 99 4.38 1.60 37.14
N THR A 100 4.23 1.81 38.45
CA THR A 100 4.13 0.69 39.41
C THR A 100 2.86 -0.14 39.17
N ALA A 101 1.72 0.51 38.88
CA ALA A 101 0.48 -0.19 38.53
C ALA A 101 0.61 -1.02 37.25
N LYS A 102 1.29 -0.50 36.22
CA LYS A 102 1.61 -1.25 34.98
C LYS A 102 2.35 -2.54 35.31
N SER A 103 3.44 -2.47 36.09
CA SER A 103 4.23 -3.63 36.50
C SER A 103 3.43 -4.63 37.34
N LEU A 104 2.55 -4.15 38.23
CA LEU A 104 1.67 -5.00 39.04
C LEU A 104 0.66 -5.76 38.17
N ILE A 105 0.07 -5.12 37.15
CA ILE A 105 -0.87 -5.77 36.23
C ILE A 105 -0.17 -6.88 35.42
N GLU A 106 1.07 -6.65 34.97
CA GLU A 106 1.87 -7.66 34.29
C GLU A 106 2.22 -8.85 35.20
N ALA A 107 2.55 -8.60 36.46
CA ALA A 107 2.78 -9.64 37.46
C ALA A 107 1.51 -10.50 37.70
N VAL A 108 0.36 -9.85 37.94
CA VAL A 108 -0.94 -10.52 38.10
C VAL A 108 -1.27 -11.38 36.88
N SER A 109 -1.07 -10.86 35.66
CA SER A 109 -1.30 -11.62 34.43
C SER A 109 -0.43 -12.88 34.36
N ARG A 110 0.89 -12.76 34.62
CA ARG A 110 1.82 -13.89 34.58
C ARG A 110 1.46 -14.98 35.58
N ASP A 111 1.05 -14.61 36.79
CA ASP A 111 0.70 -15.56 37.85
C ASP A 111 -0.60 -16.31 37.55
N TYR A 112 -1.65 -15.58 37.15
CA TYR A 112 -2.92 -16.23 36.80
C TYR A 112 -2.83 -17.06 35.52
N VAL A 113 -2.01 -16.66 34.54
CA VAL A 113 -1.73 -17.50 33.36
C VAL A 113 -1.04 -18.79 33.76
N ARG A 114 -0.10 -18.76 34.73
CA ARG A 114 0.53 -19.97 35.29
C ARG A 114 -0.49 -20.86 36.00
N LEU A 115 -1.38 -20.29 36.82
CA LEU A 115 -2.42 -21.05 37.52
C LEU A 115 -3.45 -21.68 36.57
N ILE A 116 -3.87 -20.99 35.50
CA ILE A 116 -4.86 -21.50 34.53
C ILE A 116 -4.34 -22.77 33.81
N LYS A 117 -3.01 -22.95 33.67
CA LYS A 117 -2.43 -24.16 33.05
C LYS A 117 -2.84 -25.45 33.77
N TYR A 118 -3.08 -25.38 35.08
CA TYR A 118 -3.46 -26.52 35.91
C TYR A 118 -4.97 -26.64 36.16
N GLY A 119 -5.78 -25.75 35.58
CA GLY A 119 -7.24 -25.77 35.76
C GLY A 119 -7.88 -27.02 35.13
N GLN A 120 -8.60 -27.81 35.91
CA GLN A 120 -9.17 -29.09 35.46
C GLN A 120 -10.61 -28.99 34.98
N SER A 121 -11.32 -27.93 35.35
CA SER A 121 -12.73 -27.73 34.99
C SER A 121 -13.01 -26.35 34.42
N LEU A 122 -14.12 -26.24 33.67
CA LEU A 122 -14.65 -24.97 33.18
C LEU A 122 -14.87 -23.98 34.33
N PHE A 123 -15.42 -24.45 35.45
CA PHE A 123 -15.74 -23.64 36.61
C PHE A 123 -14.49 -23.07 37.26
N GLN A 124 -13.46 -23.90 37.47
CA GLN A 124 -12.19 -23.47 38.06
C GLN A 124 -11.49 -22.41 37.18
N CYS A 125 -11.43 -22.65 35.86
CA CYS A 125 -10.86 -21.68 34.93
C CYS A 125 -11.67 -20.36 34.87
N LYS A 126 -13.00 -20.44 34.98
CA LYS A 126 -13.88 -19.26 35.06
C LYS A 126 -13.60 -18.43 36.32
N GLN A 127 -13.43 -19.07 37.47
CA GLN A 127 -13.09 -18.42 38.74
C GLN A 127 -11.72 -17.75 38.68
N LEU A 128 -10.69 -18.46 38.19
CA LEU A 128 -9.34 -17.89 38.01
C LEU A 128 -9.36 -16.64 37.11
N LYS A 129 -10.11 -16.69 36.00
CA LYS A 129 -10.28 -15.52 35.13
C LYS A 129 -10.99 -14.37 35.84
N ARG A 130 -12.05 -14.63 36.62
CA ARG A 130 -12.75 -13.58 37.39
C ARG A 130 -11.82 -12.94 38.44
N ALA A 131 -11.04 -13.76 39.15
CA ALA A 131 -10.09 -13.27 40.15
C ALA A 131 -8.98 -12.43 39.52
N ALA A 132 -8.43 -12.85 38.37
CA ALA A 132 -7.42 -12.10 37.63
C ALA A 132 -7.93 -10.71 37.21
N LEU A 133 -9.09 -10.66 36.55
CA LEU A 133 -9.70 -9.40 36.10
C LEU A 133 -10.11 -8.52 37.28
N GLY A 134 -10.61 -9.12 38.37
CA GLY A 134 -10.93 -8.40 39.60
C GLY A 134 -9.71 -7.74 40.23
N ARG A 135 -8.57 -8.45 40.33
CA ARG A 135 -7.32 -7.88 40.84
C ARG A 135 -6.79 -6.75 39.97
N MET A 136 -6.80 -6.92 38.64
CA MET A 136 -6.45 -5.84 37.70
C MET A 136 -7.36 -4.62 37.89
N ALA A 137 -8.66 -4.86 38.07
CA ALA A 137 -9.62 -3.79 38.30
C ALA A 137 -9.38 -3.05 39.63
N THR A 138 -9.06 -3.77 40.70
CA THR A 138 -8.71 -3.15 42.00
C THR A 138 -7.46 -2.29 41.91
N ILE A 139 -6.43 -2.72 41.17
CA ILE A 139 -5.23 -1.90 40.94
C ILE A 139 -5.59 -0.59 40.24
N CYS A 140 -6.44 -0.64 39.21
CA CYS A 140 -6.88 0.55 38.51
C CYS A 140 -7.79 1.45 39.37
N LYS A 141 -8.65 0.90 40.22
CA LYS A 141 -9.48 1.69 41.15
C LYS A 141 -8.64 2.49 42.14
N ARG A 142 -7.49 1.95 42.57
CA ARG A 142 -6.53 2.65 43.43
C ARG A 142 -5.87 3.85 42.75
N LEU A 143 -5.85 3.90 41.41
CA LEU A 143 -5.30 5.01 40.63
C LEU A 143 -6.30 6.16 40.40
N LYS A 144 -7.38 6.24 41.19
CA LYS A 144 -8.41 7.27 41.01
C LYS A 144 -7.83 8.69 41.05
N ASP A 145 -7.13 9.04 42.12
CA ASP A 145 -6.67 10.42 42.34
C ASP A 145 -5.53 10.83 41.37
N PRO A 146 -4.53 9.98 41.08
CA PRO A 146 -3.50 10.30 40.08
C PRO A 146 -4.05 10.53 38.67
N LEU A 147 -5.06 9.75 38.25
CA LEU A 147 -5.64 9.91 36.90
C LEU A 147 -6.42 11.23 36.80
N VAL A 148 -7.14 11.62 37.85
CA VAL A 148 -7.85 12.90 37.89
C VAL A 148 -6.87 14.07 37.85
N TYR A 149 -5.79 14.01 38.66
CA TYR A 149 -4.75 15.03 38.66
C TYR A 149 -4.06 15.13 37.28
N LEU A 150 -3.66 14.01 36.68
CA LEU A 150 -3.00 14.02 35.37
C LEU A 150 -3.91 14.57 34.25
N GLU A 151 -5.23 14.34 34.31
CA GLU A 151 -6.14 14.94 33.34
C GLU A 151 -6.24 16.47 33.52
N GLN A 152 -6.27 16.97 34.75
CA GLN A 152 -6.24 18.42 35.03
C GLN A 152 -4.94 19.05 34.52
N VAL A 153 -3.79 18.41 34.80
CA VAL A 153 -2.48 18.86 34.29
C VAL A 153 -2.48 18.87 32.77
N ARG A 154 -2.98 17.80 32.11
CA ARG A 154 -3.07 17.72 30.64
C ARG A 154 -3.88 18.87 30.05
N GLN A 155 -5.05 19.16 30.61
CA GLN A 155 -5.92 20.24 30.13
C GLN A 155 -5.25 21.61 30.22
N HIS A 156 -4.55 21.87 31.33
CA HIS A 156 -3.81 23.12 31.51
C HIS A 156 -2.58 23.17 30.60
N LEU A 157 -1.82 22.08 30.50
CA LEU A 157 -0.59 21.99 29.70
C LEU A 157 -0.86 22.18 28.20
N GLY A 158 -2.01 21.71 27.72
CA GLY A 158 -2.45 21.92 26.34
C GLY A 158 -2.79 23.37 25.99
N ARG A 159 -3.02 24.23 26.99
CA ARG A 159 -3.29 25.67 26.83
C ARG A 159 -2.04 26.54 26.95
N LEU A 160 -0.93 25.99 27.47
CA LEU A 160 0.31 26.76 27.59
C LEU A 160 0.82 27.20 26.20
N PRO A 161 1.33 28.43 26.09
CA PRO A 161 1.89 28.90 24.83
C PRO A 161 3.20 28.17 24.51
N SER A 162 3.46 27.99 23.22
CA SER A 162 4.71 27.41 22.75
C SER A 162 5.83 28.45 22.80
N ILE A 163 6.69 28.36 23.81
CA ILE A 163 7.87 29.22 23.97
C ILE A 163 9.12 28.41 23.62
N ASP A 164 9.92 28.92 22.67
CA ASP A 164 11.27 28.40 22.44
C ASP A 164 12.28 29.26 23.21
N PRO A 165 13.01 28.72 24.20
CA PRO A 165 13.97 29.50 24.99
C PRO A 165 15.19 29.98 24.19
N ASN A 166 15.48 29.38 23.03
CA ASN A 166 16.67 29.71 22.23
C ASN A 166 16.41 30.77 21.14
N THR A 167 15.14 31.01 20.79
CA THR A 167 14.76 32.02 19.79
C THR A 167 14.88 33.43 20.34
N ARG A 168 14.81 34.41 19.44
CA ARG A 168 14.97 35.84 19.75
C ARG A 168 13.74 36.31 20.50
N THR A 169 13.92 36.60 21.78
CA THR A 169 12.84 36.87 22.72
C THR A 169 12.96 38.29 23.25
N LEU A 170 11.85 39.01 23.30
CA LEU A 170 11.67 40.21 24.10
C LEU A 170 10.80 39.82 25.29
N VAL A 171 11.26 40.03 26.52
CA VAL A 171 10.45 39.81 27.72
C VAL A 171 10.03 41.18 28.24
N ILE A 172 8.72 41.37 28.39
CA ILE A 172 8.09 42.61 28.84
C ILE A 172 7.79 42.47 30.32
N CYS A 173 8.43 43.29 31.15
CA CYS A 173 8.37 43.24 32.62
C CYS A 173 7.99 44.62 33.18
N GLY A 174 7.50 44.66 34.42
CA GLY A 174 7.15 45.91 35.12
C GLY A 174 5.95 45.75 36.06
N TYR A 175 5.57 46.83 36.73
CA TYR A 175 4.43 46.84 37.65
C TYR A 175 3.09 46.48 36.97
N PRO A 176 2.08 45.99 37.70
CA PRO A 176 0.71 45.90 37.19
C PRO A 176 0.23 47.25 36.62
N ASN A 177 -0.71 47.24 35.68
CA ASN A 177 -1.35 48.45 35.11
C ASN A 177 -0.47 49.47 34.36
N VAL A 178 0.84 49.24 34.20
CA VAL A 178 1.73 50.13 33.42
C VAL A 178 1.53 50.07 31.90
N GLY A 179 0.69 49.16 31.39
CA GLY A 179 0.38 49.03 29.95
C GLY A 179 1.20 47.99 29.16
N LYS A 180 1.79 47.00 29.83
CA LYS A 180 2.54 45.89 29.21
C LYS A 180 1.73 45.11 28.16
N SER A 181 0.53 44.68 28.54
CA SER A 181 -0.35 43.89 27.67
C SER A 181 -0.88 44.69 26.49
N SER A 182 -1.13 45.99 26.69
CA SER A 182 -1.46 46.93 25.61
C SER A 182 -0.33 47.06 24.60
N PHE A 183 0.92 47.14 25.07
CA PHE A 183 2.08 47.14 24.18
C PHE A 183 2.17 45.84 23.37
N LEU A 184 1.98 44.67 23.99
CA LEU A 184 1.99 43.38 23.28
C LEU A 184 0.92 43.33 22.16
N LYS A 185 -0.28 43.84 22.45
CA LYS A 185 -1.40 43.91 21.50
C LYS A 185 -1.13 44.85 20.32
N ASN A 186 -0.39 45.94 20.54
CA ASN A 186 -0.02 46.87 19.47
C ASN A 186 1.12 46.34 18.58
N ILE A 187 2.08 45.60 19.14
CA ILE A 187 3.23 45.09 18.37
C ILE A 187 2.96 43.76 17.65
N SER A 188 1.95 43.00 18.09
CA SER A 188 1.69 41.64 17.63
C SER A 188 0.20 41.36 17.48
N ARG A 189 -0.15 40.27 16.80
CA ARG A 189 -1.56 39.81 16.69
C ARG A 189 -2.04 39.02 17.91
N ALA A 190 -1.35 39.11 19.04
CA ALA A 190 -1.76 38.43 20.26
C ALA A 190 -3.02 39.08 20.83
N ASP A 191 -4.03 38.26 21.13
CA ASP A 191 -5.24 38.73 21.79
C ASP A 191 -5.05 38.58 23.30
N VAL A 192 -4.84 39.72 23.97
CA VAL A 192 -4.64 39.80 25.42
C VAL A 192 -5.67 40.78 25.98
N ASP A 193 -6.31 40.37 27.07
CA ASP A 193 -7.26 41.20 27.81
C ASP A 193 -6.53 42.35 28.51
N VAL A 194 -6.99 43.57 28.27
CA VAL A 194 -6.49 44.78 28.91
C VAL A 194 -7.61 45.34 29.77
N GLN A 195 -7.41 45.33 31.09
CA GLN A 195 -8.36 45.84 32.08
C GLN A 195 -7.61 46.71 33.10
N PRO A 196 -8.28 47.67 33.77
CA PRO A 196 -7.61 48.65 34.64
C PRO A 196 -7.26 48.10 36.04
N TYR A 197 -7.54 46.83 36.34
CA TYR A 197 -7.22 46.21 37.63
C TYR A 197 -5.99 45.31 37.55
N ALA A 198 -5.22 45.24 38.64
CA ALA A 198 -4.00 44.45 38.71
C ALA A 198 -4.23 42.94 38.47
N PHE A 199 -3.19 42.24 38.02
CA PHE A 199 -3.22 40.81 37.69
C PHE A 199 -4.25 40.41 36.61
N THR A 200 -4.50 41.29 35.63
CA THR A 200 -5.26 40.94 34.43
C THR A 200 -4.65 39.73 33.71
N THR A 201 -3.32 39.69 33.60
CA THR A 201 -2.56 38.55 33.08
C THR A 201 -2.05 37.66 34.22
N LYS A 202 -2.56 36.43 34.30
CA LYS A 202 -2.17 35.42 35.31
C LYS A 202 -1.16 34.39 34.81
N SER A 203 -0.91 34.40 33.50
CA SER A 203 0.00 33.49 32.79
C SER A 203 0.83 34.26 31.79
N LEU A 204 1.98 33.69 31.42
CA LEU A 204 2.81 34.23 30.34
C LEU A 204 2.02 34.20 29.01
N PHE A 205 1.93 35.34 28.33
CA PHE A 205 1.37 35.42 26.98
C PHE A 205 2.48 35.62 25.97
N VAL A 206 2.31 35.06 24.77
CA VAL A 206 3.33 35.14 23.71
C VAL A 206 2.73 35.77 22.47
N GLY A 207 3.33 36.86 22.03
CA GLY A 207 3.09 37.48 20.73
C GLY A 207 4.23 37.18 19.76
N HIS A 208 3.89 36.95 18.50
CA HIS A 208 4.87 36.85 17.42
C HIS A 208 4.77 38.05 16.50
N PHE A 209 5.93 38.55 16.07
CA PHE A 209 6.02 39.59 15.07
C PHE A 209 7.28 39.39 14.22
N ASP A 210 7.27 39.97 13.03
CA ASP A 210 8.38 39.86 12.08
C ASP A 210 9.11 41.20 11.98
N TYR A 211 10.44 41.16 12.06
CA TYR A 211 11.32 42.32 11.91
C TYR A 211 12.59 41.92 11.18
N LYS A 212 13.00 42.68 10.17
CA LYS A 212 14.14 42.37 9.28
C LYS A 212 14.11 40.93 8.73
N MET A 213 12.94 40.47 8.29
CA MET A 213 12.70 39.10 7.79
C MET A 213 13.02 37.99 8.81
N LEU A 214 13.08 38.34 10.10
CA LEU A 214 13.29 37.42 11.20
C LEU A 214 12.06 37.42 12.11
N ARG A 215 11.67 36.23 12.55
CA ARG A 215 10.60 36.08 13.53
C ARG A 215 11.14 36.30 14.94
N PHE A 216 10.47 37.18 15.67
CA PHE A 216 10.70 37.46 17.08
C PHE A 216 9.50 36.97 17.90
N GLN A 217 9.76 36.69 19.16
CA GLN A 217 8.72 36.41 20.15
C GLN A 217 8.78 37.49 21.23
N ALA A 218 7.64 38.13 21.51
CA ALA A 218 7.44 38.98 22.66
C ALA A 218 6.67 38.18 23.71
N ILE A 219 7.16 38.18 24.94
CA ILE A 219 6.55 37.49 26.06
C ILE A 219 6.11 38.54 27.06
N ASP A 220 4.80 38.62 27.26
CA ASP A 220 4.22 39.44 28.31
C ASP A 220 4.22 38.65 29.62
N THR A 221 4.77 39.29 30.66
CA THR A 221 4.87 38.70 31.99
C THR A 221 3.79 39.30 32.89
N PRO A 222 3.17 38.50 33.76
CA PRO A 222 2.38 39.02 34.88
C PRO A 222 3.17 40.08 35.65
N GLY A 223 2.47 41.12 36.13
CA GLY A 223 3.08 42.18 36.92
C GLY A 223 3.80 41.61 38.16
N ILE A 224 5.01 42.08 38.39
CA ILE A 224 5.85 41.69 39.54
C ILE A 224 5.70 42.78 40.61
N LEU A 225 5.53 42.38 41.87
CA LEU A 225 5.59 43.27 43.03
C LEU A 225 6.90 43.05 43.79
N ASP A 226 7.28 44.05 44.59
CA ASP A 226 8.52 44.04 45.38
C ASP A 226 8.31 43.28 46.70
N HIS A 227 8.13 41.97 46.60
CA HIS A 227 8.11 41.05 47.73
C HIS A 227 9.42 40.25 47.77
N PRO A 228 9.91 39.82 48.96
CA PRO A 228 11.01 38.87 49.04
C PRO A 228 10.66 37.59 48.25
N LEU A 229 11.67 36.96 47.62
CA LEU A 229 11.49 35.77 46.76
C LEU A 229 10.70 34.64 47.45
N GLU A 230 10.80 34.52 48.78
CA GLU A 230 10.13 33.47 49.56
C GLU A 230 8.62 33.69 49.74
N GLU A 231 8.16 34.94 49.66
CA GLU A 231 6.75 35.33 49.85
C GLU A 231 6.01 35.54 48.52
N MET A 232 6.69 35.34 47.39
CA MET A 232 6.12 35.58 46.07
C MET A 232 5.05 34.55 45.68
N ASN A 233 4.04 35.02 44.96
CA ASN A 233 2.97 34.16 44.48
C ASN A 233 3.44 33.26 43.33
N THR A 234 2.67 32.20 43.04
CA THR A 234 2.94 31.31 41.89
C THR A 234 2.90 32.05 40.55
N ILE A 235 2.11 33.13 40.46
CA ILE A 235 2.02 33.98 39.27
C ILE A 235 3.32 34.78 39.06
N GLU A 236 3.88 35.34 40.13
CA GLU A 236 5.12 36.14 40.10
C GLU A 236 6.35 35.25 39.85
N HIS A 237 6.34 34.05 40.42
CA HIS A 237 7.35 33.03 40.15
C HIS A 237 7.42 32.65 38.66
N GLN A 238 6.31 32.68 37.91
CA GLN A 238 6.34 32.46 36.45
C GLN A 238 7.12 33.57 35.72
N SER A 239 6.90 34.83 36.12
CA SER A 239 7.62 35.98 35.57
C SER A 239 9.12 35.86 35.85
N ILE A 240 9.51 35.45 37.06
CA ILE A 240 10.91 35.23 37.42
C ILE A 240 11.52 34.06 36.65
N CYS A 241 10.79 32.96 36.48
CA CYS A 241 11.26 31.83 35.67
C CYS A 241 11.56 32.25 34.22
N ALA A 242 10.69 33.09 33.64
CA ALA A 242 10.88 33.66 32.32
C ALA A 242 12.09 34.58 32.26
N ILE A 243 12.21 35.52 33.22
CA ILE A 243 13.34 36.44 33.31
C ILE A 243 14.65 35.69 33.52
N ALA A 244 14.71 34.64 34.33
CA ALA A 244 15.96 33.94 34.63
C ALA A 244 16.46 33.09 33.44
N HIS A 245 15.59 32.27 32.86
CA HIS A 245 16.02 31.24 31.89
C HIS A 245 16.01 31.68 30.43
N LEU A 246 15.22 32.69 30.06
CA LEU A 246 15.11 33.09 28.67
C LEU A 246 16.31 33.95 28.26
N ARG A 247 16.89 33.63 27.09
CA ARG A 247 17.94 34.43 26.44
C ARG A 247 17.30 35.57 25.67
N ALA A 248 16.80 36.54 26.42
CA ALA A 248 15.95 37.61 25.94
C ALA A 248 16.57 38.99 26.16
N SER A 249 16.06 39.95 25.41
CA SER A 249 16.13 41.36 25.78
C SER A 249 14.99 41.66 26.76
N ILE A 250 15.30 42.31 27.87
CA ILE A 250 14.33 42.67 28.90
C ILE A 250 13.88 44.10 28.66
N MET A 251 12.57 44.30 28.59
CA MET A 251 11.95 45.61 28.48
C MET A 251 11.20 45.88 29.78
N TYR A 252 11.76 46.76 30.61
CA TYR A 252 11.16 47.17 31.87
C TYR A 252 10.27 48.38 31.64
N PHE A 253 8.96 48.19 31.74
CA PHE A 253 7.96 49.23 31.55
C PHE A 253 7.74 49.99 32.85
N MET A 254 7.87 51.31 32.75
CA MET A 254 7.61 52.27 33.81
C MET A 254 6.49 53.22 33.38
N ASP A 255 5.68 53.63 34.34
CA ASP A 255 4.64 54.63 34.18
C ASP A 255 4.97 55.82 35.08
N LEU A 256 5.31 56.97 34.49
CA LEU A 256 5.63 58.17 35.25
C LEU A 256 4.38 58.87 35.78
N SER A 257 3.20 58.64 35.19
CA SER A 257 1.95 59.35 35.53
C SER A 257 1.30 58.94 36.86
N GLU A 258 1.89 57.97 37.59
CA GLU A 258 1.37 57.37 38.83
C GLU A 258 -0.03 56.73 38.74
N GLN A 259 -0.67 56.73 37.57
CA GLN A 259 -1.98 56.11 37.34
C GLN A 259 -1.99 54.59 37.53
N CYS A 260 -0.83 53.94 37.53
CA CYS A 260 -0.69 52.52 37.81
C CYS A 260 -1.03 52.15 39.28
N GLY A 261 -1.16 53.15 40.17
CA GLY A 261 -1.44 52.96 41.60
C GLY A 261 -0.21 52.82 42.48
N TYR A 262 0.99 53.03 41.92
CA TYR A 262 2.28 52.97 42.61
C TYR A 262 3.14 54.19 42.26
N SER A 263 3.92 54.68 43.22
CA SER A 263 4.82 55.81 43.02
C SER A 263 5.99 55.46 42.10
N VAL A 264 6.59 56.48 41.48
CA VAL A 264 7.79 56.31 40.65
C VAL A 264 8.95 55.73 41.46
N SER A 265 9.10 56.14 42.73
CA SER A 265 10.14 55.62 43.63
C SER A 265 10.03 54.11 43.89
N ALA A 266 8.81 53.58 44.02
CA ALA A 266 8.58 52.14 44.17
C ALA A 266 8.94 51.37 42.88
N GLN A 267 8.63 51.95 41.72
CA GLN A 267 9.01 51.39 40.41
C GLN A 267 10.54 51.30 40.24
N ILE A 268 11.27 52.28 40.77
CA ILE A 268 12.74 52.30 40.77
C ILE A 268 13.29 51.27 41.77
N ALA A 269 12.70 51.15 42.96
CA ALA A 269 13.10 50.16 43.97
C ALA A 269 12.98 48.72 43.44
N LEU A 270 11.86 48.38 42.79
CA LEU A 270 11.67 47.07 42.15
C LEU A 270 12.74 46.82 41.08
N PHE A 271 13.08 47.82 40.27
CA PHE A 271 14.13 47.65 39.26
C PHE A 271 15.48 47.30 39.91
N HIS A 272 15.82 47.94 41.03
CA HIS A 272 17.04 47.62 41.76
C HIS A 272 17.00 46.23 42.40
N SER A 273 15.84 45.77 42.89
CA SER A 273 15.70 44.42 43.48
C SER A 273 15.83 43.31 42.43
N ILE A 274 15.31 43.51 41.22
CA ILE A 274 15.39 42.53 40.12
C ILE A 274 16.66 42.65 39.26
N LYS A 275 17.43 43.75 39.39
CA LYS A 275 18.68 44.00 38.64
C LYS A 275 19.66 42.81 38.64
N PRO A 276 19.86 42.05 39.73
CA PRO A 276 20.75 40.88 39.71
C PRO A 276 20.32 39.79 38.71
N LEU A 277 19.02 39.66 38.42
CA LEU A 277 18.49 38.70 37.46
C LEU A 277 18.78 39.09 36.00
N PHE A 278 19.19 40.33 35.77
CA PHE A 278 19.46 40.87 34.43
C PHE A 278 20.91 40.68 33.98
N ALA A 279 21.75 40.03 34.78
CA ALA A 279 23.13 39.73 34.41
C ALA A 279 23.21 39.01 33.05
N ASN A 280 24.09 39.49 32.18
CA ASN A 280 24.27 39.01 30.80
C ASN A 280 23.06 39.22 29.86
N LYS A 281 22.14 40.15 30.18
CA LYS A 281 20.97 40.46 29.35
C LYS A 281 20.93 41.94 29.03
N LEU A 282 20.38 42.26 27.86
CA LEU A 282 20.12 43.65 27.47
C LEU A 282 18.87 44.14 28.19
N VAL A 283 18.97 45.32 28.81
CA VAL A 283 17.87 45.92 29.58
C VAL A 283 17.50 47.25 28.95
N PHE A 284 16.22 47.41 28.64
CA PHE A 284 15.63 48.64 28.15
C PHE A 284 14.64 49.15 29.19
N ILE A 285 14.80 50.40 29.62
CA ILE A 285 13.78 51.07 30.43
C ILE A 285 12.85 51.77 29.44
N VAL A 286 11.58 51.41 29.50
CA VAL A 286 10.55 51.87 28.59
C VAL A 286 9.53 52.67 29.37
N ILE A 287 9.49 53.98 29.14
CA ILE A 287 8.51 54.87 29.73
C ILE A 287 7.26 54.84 28.86
N ASN A 288 6.16 54.39 29.45
CA ASN A 288 4.84 54.37 28.82
C ASN A 288 3.99 55.57 29.29
N LYS A 289 2.92 55.86 28.53
CA LYS A 289 1.96 56.95 28.78
C LYS A 289 2.55 58.37 28.68
N ILE A 290 3.44 58.58 27.71
CA ILE A 290 4.03 59.90 27.44
C ILE A 290 3.01 60.97 27.01
N ASP A 291 1.79 60.56 26.68
CA ASP A 291 0.65 61.44 26.40
C ASP A 291 0.16 62.18 27.66
N LEU A 292 0.44 61.64 28.85
CA LEU A 292 0.06 62.26 30.12
C LEU A 292 1.21 63.04 30.75
N MET A 293 2.39 62.42 30.85
CA MET A 293 3.56 63.04 31.45
C MET A 293 4.83 62.60 30.74
N ARG A 294 5.64 63.56 30.32
CA ARG A 294 6.93 63.29 29.69
C ARG A 294 8.05 63.25 30.73
N PRO A 295 9.19 62.61 30.43
CA PRO A 295 10.33 62.59 31.36
C PRO A 295 10.95 63.98 31.62
N GLU A 296 10.64 64.97 30.78
CA GLU A 296 11.09 66.35 30.92
C GLU A 296 10.26 67.14 31.95
N ASP A 297 9.02 66.72 32.21
CA ASP A 297 8.08 67.39 33.11
C ASP A 297 8.19 66.89 34.57
N LEU A 298 9.18 66.04 34.86
CA LEU A 298 9.32 65.36 36.14
C LEU A 298 10.08 66.22 37.16
N ASP A 299 9.85 65.98 38.45
CA ASP A 299 10.58 66.63 39.54
C ASP A 299 12.10 66.38 39.43
N PRO A 300 12.95 67.37 39.73
CA PRO A 300 14.40 67.23 39.59
C PRO A 300 14.97 66.06 40.42
N GLU A 301 14.40 65.75 41.59
CA GLU A 301 14.83 64.62 42.43
C GLU A 301 14.58 63.25 41.76
N THR A 302 13.42 63.06 41.13
CA THR A 302 13.08 61.80 40.45
C THR A 302 13.80 61.69 39.11
N GLN A 303 14.06 62.81 38.45
CA GLN A 303 14.90 62.86 37.26
C GLN A 303 16.35 62.44 37.57
N GLU A 304 16.91 62.86 38.71
CA GLU A 304 18.22 62.39 39.18
C GLU A 304 18.22 60.88 39.44
N GLN A 305 17.15 60.34 40.04
CA GLN A 305 17.01 58.89 40.25
C GLN A 305 16.97 58.11 38.92
N LEU A 306 16.19 58.58 37.94
CA LEU A 306 16.14 57.99 36.60
C LEU A 306 17.49 58.07 35.87
N GLN A 307 18.17 59.21 35.95
CA GLN A 307 19.53 59.35 35.41
C GLN A 307 20.54 58.44 36.13
N GLY A 308 20.37 58.23 37.42
CA GLY A 308 21.15 57.27 38.22
C GLY A 308 21.06 55.84 37.69
N MET A 309 19.89 55.43 37.17
CA MET A 309 19.72 54.13 36.54
C MET A 309 20.49 54.02 35.21
N LEU A 310 20.50 55.10 34.42
CA LEU A 310 21.12 55.16 33.09
C LEU A 310 22.65 55.20 33.12
N LYS A 311 23.27 55.73 34.19
CA LYS A 311 24.74 55.86 34.33
C LYS A 311 25.51 54.54 34.23
N SER A 312 24.82 53.40 34.34
CA SER A 312 25.44 52.09 34.18
C SER A 312 25.85 51.74 32.75
N GLY A 313 25.52 52.56 31.73
CA GLY A 313 26.02 52.44 30.35
C GLY A 313 25.45 51.25 29.56
N GLU A 314 24.85 50.28 30.23
CA GLU A 314 24.21 49.09 29.65
C GLU A 314 22.70 49.26 29.43
N ILE A 315 22.10 50.34 29.95
CA ILE A 315 20.65 50.57 29.98
C ILE A 315 20.29 51.76 29.09
N GLU A 316 19.38 51.54 28.15
CA GLU A 316 18.82 52.59 27.30
C GLU A 316 17.41 52.99 27.76
N LEU A 317 17.14 54.29 27.73
CA LEU A 317 15.81 54.86 27.97
C LEU A 317 15.06 54.99 26.64
N LEU A 318 13.84 54.48 26.60
CA LEU A 318 12.95 54.57 25.45
C LEU A 318 11.58 55.08 25.89
N GLN A 319 10.94 55.86 25.03
CA GLN A 319 9.67 56.52 25.30
C GLN A 319 8.61 56.00 24.32
N LEU A 320 7.42 55.68 24.82
CA LEU A 320 6.29 55.31 23.97
C LEU A 320 4.94 55.68 24.59
N SER A 321 3.93 55.83 23.75
CA SER A 321 2.53 55.81 24.17
C SER A 321 1.75 54.75 23.41
N CYS A 322 1.08 53.87 24.16
CA CYS A 322 0.23 52.83 23.58
C CYS A 322 -1.12 53.37 23.07
N THR A 323 -1.56 54.55 23.52
CA THR A 323 -2.84 55.17 23.12
C THR A 323 -2.69 55.91 21.80
N THR A 324 -1.65 56.74 21.65
CA THR A 324 -1.36 57.49 20.42
C THR A 324 -0.56 56.68 19.40
N THR A 325 -0.08 55.50 19.77
CA THR A 325 0.86 54.63 19.00
C THR A 325 2.21 55.26 18.69
N GLU A 326 2.50 56.41 19.28
CA GLU A 326 3.77 57.11 19.15
C GLU A 326 4.90 56.33 19.84
N GLY A 327 6.04 56.21 19.18
CA GLY A 327 7.23 55.55 19.74
C GLY A 327 7.19 54.02 19.79
N VAL A 328 6.02 53.37 19.69
CA VAL A 328 5.87 51.90 19.82
C VAL A 328 6.79 51.13 18.86
N MET A 329 6.82 51.51 17.58
CA MET A 329 7.67 50.86 16.58
C MET A 329 9.15 51.17 16.78
N ASN A 330 9.49 52.38 17.25
CA ASN A 330 10.88 52.78 17.51
C ASN A 330 11.47 51.94 18.65
N VAL A 331 10.71 51.78 19.75
CA VAL A 331 11.13 50.95 20.89
C VAL A 331 11.35 49.50 20.45
N ARG A 332 10.40 48.94 19.68
CA ARG A 332 10.52 47.59 19.14
C ARG A 332 11.79 47.43 18.28
N ASN A 333 12.03 48.37 17.37
CA ASN A 333 13.15 48.30 16.43
C ASN A 333 14.50 48.42 17.16
N ALA A 334 14.62 49.34 18.11
CA ALA A 334 15.83 49.53 18.91
C ALA A 334 16.18 48.28 19.73
N ALA A 335 15.19 47.71 20.44
CA ALA A 335 15.37 46.48 21.20
C ALA A 335 15.77 45.29 20.31
N CYS A 336 15.16 45.17 19.13
CA CYS A 336 15.50 44.10 18.18
C CYS A 336 16.91 44.25 17.60
N ASP A 337 17.33 45.46 17.24
CA ASP A 337 18.64 45.71 16.63
C ASP A 337 19.79 45.47 17.60
N ARG A 338 19.64 45.92 18.85
CA ARG A 338 20.59 45.63 19.93
C ARG A 338 20.66 44.13 20.22
N LEU A 339 19.51 43.44 20.29
CA LEU A 339 19.49 41.98 20.50
C LEU A 339 20.17 41.23 19.34
N LEU A 340 19.99 41.69 18.10
CA LEU A 340 20.68 41.13 16.93
C LEU A 340 22.19 41.38 16.98
N ALA A 341 22.63 42.58 17.38
CA ALA A 341 24.03 42.91 17.53
C ALA A 341 24.72 41.98 18.54
N THR A 342 24.13 41.80 19.73
CA THR A 342 24.67 40.90 20.76
C THR A 342 24.69 39.45 20.29
N ARG A 343 23.62 38.95 19.66
CA ARG A 343 23.59 37.58 19.13
C ARG A 343 24.56 37.35 17.99
N ASN A 344 24.78 38.35 17.14
CA ASN A 344 25.78 38.26 16.07
C ASN A 344 27.19 38.23 16.66
N ALA A 345 27.49 39.03 17.68
CA ALA A 345 28.75 39.00 18.40
C ALA A 345 29.00 37.64 19.08
N GLU A 346 27.99 37.05 19.74
CA GLU A 346 28.08 35.71 20.31
C GLU A 346 28.31 34.63 19.24
N LYS A 347 27.64 34.72 18.09
CA LYS A 347 27.83 33.79 16.98
C LYS A 347 29.21 33.89 16.34
N LEU A 348 29.77 35.10 16.23
CA LEU A 348 31.13 35.30 15.76
C LEU A 348 32.12 34.66 16.74
N LYS A 349 32.00 34.97 18.04
CA LYS A 349 32.85 34.38 19.10
C LYS A 349 32.77 32.84 19.13
N GLY A 350 31.56 32.28 19.00
CA GLY A 350 31.35 30.82 19.04
C GLY A 350 31.73 30.09 17.74
N GLY A 351 31.95 30.81 16.64
CA GLY A 351 32.29 30.25 15.33
C GLY A 351 33.74 30.45 14.91
N THR A 352 34.55 31.16 15.71
CA THR A 352 35.98 31.36 15.49
C THR A 352 36.80 30.46 16.40
N ASN A 353 37.80 29.78 15.84
CA ASN A 353 38.81 29.07 16.66
C ASN A 353 39.72 30.09 17.37
N SER A 354 40.57 29.61 18.30
CA SER A 354 41.61 30.44 18.96
C SER A 354 42.60 31.09 17.99
N SER A 355 42.71 30.58 16.76
CA SER A 355 43.49 31.13 15.65
C SER A 355 42.74 32.18 14.80
N GLY A 356 41.48 32.51 15.13
CA GLY A 356 40.68 33.49 14.39
C GLY A 356 40.06 32.98 13.08
N GLU A 357 40.33 31.73 12.70
CA GLU A 357 39.72 31.14 11.50
C GLU A 357 38.25 30.73 11.77
N PRO A 358 37.30 31.08 10.88
CA PRO A 358 35.91 30.69 11.00
C PRO A 358 35.74 29.19 10.69
N THR A 359 35.22 28.41 11.65
CA THR A 359 35.04 26.96 11.48
C THR A 359 33.58 26.52 11.58
N GLY A 360 33.30 25.33 11.05
CA GLY A 360 31.98 24.69 11.10
C GLY A 360 30.87 25.52 10.44
N ARG A 361 29.79 25.77 11.19
CA ARG A 361 28.57 26.45 10.71
C ARG A 361 28.80 27.89 10.27
N LEU A 362 29.80 28.59 10.83
CA LEU A 362 30.10 29.97 10.44
C LEU A 362 30.73 30.02 9.04
N GLY A 363 31.61 29.07 8.72
CA GLY A 363 32.20 28.94 7.38
C GLY A 363 31.14 28.66 6.30
N ASP A 364 30.18 27.78 6.58
CA ASP A 364 29.03 27.54 5.69
C ASP A 364 28.20 28.81 5.46
N LEU A 365 28.00 29.60 6.51
CA LEU A 365 27.23 30.83 6.46
C LEU A 365 27.98 31.93 5.70
N LEU A 366 29.30 32.05 5.87
CA LEU A 366 30.14 32.96 5.11
C LEU A 366 30.12 32.65 3.61
N ARG A 367 30.09 31.37 3.22
CA ARG A 367 29.91 30.98 1.82
C ARG A 367 28.57 31.43 1.22
N ARG A 368 27.51 31.49 2.03
CA ARG A 368 26.19 31.99 1.60
C ARG A 368 26.11 33.52 1.55
N ILE A 369 26.82 34.20 2.45
CA ILE A 369 26.88 35.68 2.47
C ILE A 369 27.78 36.21 1.35
N HIS A 370 28.80 35.44 0.97
CA HIS A 370 29.75 35.84 -0.07
C HIS A 370 29.04 35.98 -1.43
N VAL A 371 28.96 37.22 -1.92
CA VAL A 371 28.47 37.53 -3.26
C VAL A 371 29.63 37.41 -4.25
N ALA A 372 29.52 36.47 -5.20
CA ALA A 372 30.52 36.29 -6.24
C ALA A 372 30.55 37.50 -7.19
N GLN A 373 31.73 38.05 -7.44
CA GLN A 373 31.93 39.11 -8.42
C GLN A 373 32.47 38.51 -9.73
N PRO A 374 31.79 38.73 -10.87
CA PRO A 374 32.26 38.21 -12.15
C PRO A 374 33.56 38.90 -12.58
N MET A 375 34.54 38.13 -13.04
CA MET A 375 35.78 38.63 -13.63
C MET A 375 35.66 38.59 -15.17
N GLY A 376 35.35 39.72 -15.81
CA GLY A 376 35.32 39.83 -17.28
C GLY A 376 34.49 40.99 -17.84
N GLY A 377 34.89 41.53 -18.99
CA GLY A 377 34.44 42.82 -19.56
C GLY A 377 33.43 42.76 -20.73
N VAL A 378 32.72 41.65 -20.95
CA VAL A 378 31.59 41.64 -21.91
C VAL A 378 30.34 42.15 -21.20
N VAL A 379 29.85 43.32 -21.61
CA VAL A 379 28.64 43.92 -21.04
C VAL A 379 27.43 43.11 -21.48
N ARG A 380 26.77 42.43 -20.53
CA ARG A 380 25.48 41.77 -20.74
C ARG A 380 24.39 42.67 -20.19
N GLU A 381 23.65 43.30 -21.08
CA GLU A 381 22.53 44.15 -20.69
C GLU A 381 21.31 43.31 -20.26
N THR A 382 20.53 43.83 -19.32
CA THR A 382 19.26 43.22 -18.91
C THR A 382 18.15 43.69 -19.83
N PHE A 383 17.59 42.77 -20.64
CA PHE A 383 16.47 43.10 -21.52
C PHE A 383 15.14 42.95 -20.80
N ILE A 384 14.53 44.07 -20.38
CA ILE A 384 13.18 44.14 -19.84
C ILE A 384 12.29 44.81 -20.88
N PRO A 385 11.32 44.11 -21.50
CA PRO A 385 10.42 44.68 -22.50
C PRO A 385 9.65 45.89 -21.97
N GLU A 386 9.41 46.88 -22.82
CA GLU A 386 8.68 48.10 -22.44
C GLU A 386 7.26 47.81 -21.95
N ALA A 387 6.61 46.78 -22.51
CA ALA A 387 5.29 46.32 -22.07
C ALA A 387 5.25 45.91 -20.59
N VAL A 388 6.36 45.39 -20.02
CA VAL A 388 6.44 45.02 -18.60
C VAL A 388 6.69 46.26 -17.73
N LYS A 389 7.51 47.21 -18.20
CA LYS A 389 7.77 48.46 -17.48
C LYS A 389 6.52 49.33 -17.37
N ASN A 390 5.71 49.35 -18.43
CA ASN A 390 4.48 50.14 -18.50
C ASN A 390 3.27 49.41 -17.90
N LYS A 391 3.42 48.15 -17.46
CA LYS A 391 2.33 47.37 -16.88
C LYS A 391 1.95 47.94 -15.52
N MET A 392 0.69 48.36 -15.38
CA MET A 392 0.13 48.76 -14.08
C MET A 392 0.20 47.60 -13.08
N LYS A 393 0.53 47.91 -11.83
CA LYS A 393 0.57 46.91 -10.75
C LYS A 393 -0.84 46.38 -10.52
N PHE A 394 -0.98 45.06 -10.47
CA PHE A 394 -2.26 44.44 -10.18
C PHE A 394 -2.68 44.74 -8.73
N ASP A 395 -3.86 45.32 -8.57
CA ASP A 395 -4.56 45.46 -7.30
C ASP A 395 -5.86 44.66 -7.35
N LYS A 396 -6.14 43.92 -6.28
CA LYS A 396 -7.32 43.06 -6.21
C LYS A 396 -8.58 43.89 -5.97
N ASP A 397 -8.47 45.00 -5.26
CA ASP A 397 -9.62 45.77 -4.80
C ASP A 397 -10.07 46.85 -5.80
N ASP A 398 -9.37 46.98 -6.94
CA ASP A 398 -9.69 47.95 -7.99
C ASP A 398 -10.78 47.41 -8.95
N PRO A 399 -11.92 48.12 -9.13
CA PRO A 399 -13.01 47.68 -10.00
C PRO A 399 -12.63 47.54 -11.47
N ASN A 400 -11.63 48.31 -11.95
CA ASN A 400 -11.21 48.31 -13.35
C ASN A 400 -10.03 47.35 -13.62
N ARG A 401 -9.80 46.38 -12.73
CA ARG A 401 -8.72 45.41 -12.90
C ARG A 401 -8.95 44.52 -14.14
N PRO A 402 -7.88 44.08 -14.82
CA PRO A 402 -8.02 43.06 -15.87
C PRO A 402 -8.58 41.77 -15.26
N LEU A 403 -9.62 41.23 -15.88
CA LEU A 403 -10.21 39.95 -15.50
C LEU A 403 -9.17 38.84 -15.64
N LEU A 404 -8.93 38.12 -14.54
CA LEU A 404 -8.06 36.96 -14.55
C LEU A 404 -8.88 35.71 -14.90
N GLU A 405 -8.21 34.68 -15.45
CA GLU A 405 -8.89 33.41 -15.76
C GLU A 405 -9.52 32.75 -14.52
N ARG A 406 -8.97 33.04 -13.33
CA ARG A 406 -9.56 32.61 -12.04
C ARG A 406 -10.91 33.27 -11.76
N ASP A 407 -11.07 34.54 -12.14
CA ASP A 407 -12.35 35.25 -11.98
C ASP A 407 -13.39 34.67 -12.94
N LEU A 408 -12.99 34.38 -14.19
CA LEU A 408 -13.83 33.70 -15.18
C LEU A 408 -14.20 32.28 -14.73
N GLU A 409 -13.27 31.55 -14.12
CA GLU A 409 -13.54 30.24 -13.52
C GLU A 409 -14.60 30.33 -12.42
N GLU A 410 -14.51 31.32 -11.53
CA GLU A 410 -15.49 31.55 -10.46
C GLU A 410 -16.88 31.93 -11.03
N GLU A 411 -16.94 32.74 -12.09
CA GLU A 411 -18.19 33.11 -12.78
C GLU A 411 -18.85 31.92 -13.50
N HIS A 412 -18.06 31.04 -14.11
CA HIS A 412 -18.54 29.93 -14.93
C HIS A 412 -18.72 28.60 -14.17
N GLY A 413 -18.93 28.66 -12.85
CA GLY A 413 -19.32 27.49 -12.04
C GLY A 413 -18.20 26.91 -11.17
N GLY A 414 -17.05 27.57 -11.10
CA GLY A 414 -15.96 27.25 -10.19
C GLY A 414 -15.09 26.05 -10.62
N PRO A 415 -14.13 25.68 -9.74
CA PRO A 415 -13.16 24.65 -10.04
C PRO A 415 -13.83 23.28 -10.19
N GLY A 416 -13.65 22.68 -11.37
CA GLY A 416 -14.16 21.35 -11.72
C GLY A 416 -15.35 21.34 -12.68
N VAL A 417 -16.04 22.46 -12.87
CA VAL A 417 -17.09 22.62 -13.90
C VAL A 417 -16.58 23.45 -15.08
N TYR A 418 -15.82 24.50 -14.78
CA TYR A 418 -15.22 25.35 -15.81
C TYR A 418 -14.20 24.56 -16.64
N ASN A 419 -14.37 24.58 -17.96
CA ASN A 419 -13.43 23.99 -18.90
C ASN A 419 -12.69 25.09 -19.65
N ILE A 420 -11.39 25.21 -19.39
CA ILE A 420 -10.53 26.24 -20.00
C ILE A 420 -10.33 25.89 -21.47
N ASN A 421 -10.71 26.80 -22.38
CA ASN A 421 -10.38 26.66 -23.78
C ASN A 421 -8.93 27.08 -24.02
N LEU A 422 -8.04 26.09 -24.19
CA LEU A 422 -6.61 26.32 -24.46
C LEU A 422 -6.33 27.06 -25.77
N ARG A 423 -7.26 26.99 -26.75
CA ARG A 423 -7.09 27.54 -28.11
C ARG A 423 -7.39 29.04 -28.19
N LYS A 424 -8.13 29.58 -27.22
CA LYS A 424 -8.58 30.99 -27.17
C LYS A 424 -7.43 31.99 -27.39
N ASN A 425 -6.27 31.73 -26.78
CA ASN A 425 -5.13 32.64 -26.75
C ASN A 425 -4.07 32.36 -27.82
N TYR A 426 -4.33 31.49 -28.80
CA TYR A 426 -3.40 31.27 -29.91
C TYR A 426 -3.31 32.50 -30.81
N ILE A 427 -2.12 32.74 -31.36
CA ILE A 427 -1.86 33.78 -32.35
C ILE A 427 -1.65 33.05 -33.67
N LEU A 428 -2.65 33.10 -34.54
CA LEU A 428 -2.65 32.51 -35.88
C LEU A 428 -2.87 33.63 -36.90
N ASP A 429 -2.45 33.40 -38.15
CA ASP A 429 -2.61 34.38 -39.23
C ASP A 429 -4.08 34.75 -39.45
N ASN A 430 -4.97 33.74 -39.37
CA ASN A 430 -6.42 33.94 -39.37
C ASN A 430 -7.02 33.54 -38.02
N PRO A 431 -7.86 34.40 -37.40
CA PRO A 431 -8.47 34.12 -36.11
C PRO A 431 -9.54 33.02 -36.15
N ASP A 432 -10.15 32.78 -37.31
CA ASP A 432 -11.22 31.79 -37.48
C ASP A 432 -10.70 30.35 -37.34
N TRP A 433 -9.44 30.10 -37.69
CA TRP A 433 -8.81 28.78 -37.62
C TRP A 433 -8.48 28.30 -36.21
N LYS A 434 -8.71 29.14 -35.18
CA LYS A 434 -8.40 28.79 -33.78
C LYS A 434 -9.17 27.57 -33.29
N GLU A 435 -10.40 27.39 -33.75
CA GLU A 435 -11.27 26.30 -33.29
C GLU A 435 -11.17 25.03 -34.16
N ASP A 436 -10.37 25.07 -35.22
CA ASP A 436 -10.23 23.94 -36.14
C ASP A 436 -9.57 22.73 -35.48
N ARG A 437 -9.98 21.53 -35.89
CA ARG A 437 -9.43 20.27 -35.38
C ARG A 437 -8.39 19.75 -36.36
N ILE A 438 -7.13 19.75 -35.94
CA ILE A 438 -6.02 19.19 -36.71
C ILE A 438 -6.16 17.65 -36.73
N PRO A 439 -6.25 17.01 -37.91
CA PRO A 439 -6.20 15.56 -38.01
C PRO A 439 -4.84 15.05 -37.55
N GLU A 440 -4.79 14.15 -36.57
CA GLU A 440 -3.52 13.62 -36.05
C GLU A 440 -3.06 12.37 -36.80
N VAL A 441 -4.01 11.54 -37.25
CA VAL A 441 -3.75 10.23 -37.86
C VAL A 441 -4.57 10.09 -39.14
N PHE A 442 -3.92 9.61 -40.21
CA PHE A 442 -4.54 9.26 -41.47
C PHE A 442 -4.01 7.90 -41.93
N GLU A 443 -4.92 6.93 -42.15
CA GLU A 443 -4.59 5.58 -42.66
C GLU A 443 -3.42 4.86 -41.96
N GLY A 444 -3.32 5.02 -40.63
CA GLY A 444 -2.28 4.40 -39.82
C GLY A 444 -0.94 5.13 -39.79
N ARG A 445 -0.84 6.31 -40.42
CA ARG A 445 0.31 7.22 -40.37
C ARG A 445 -0.06 8.49 -39.61
N ASN A 446 0.92 9.13 -38.97
CA ASN A 446 0.69 10.41 -38.29
C ASN A 446 0.79 11.55 -39.31
N VAL A 447 -0.11 12.51 -39.23
CA VAL A 447 -0.13 13.68 -40.14
C VAL A 447 1.04 14.61 -39.86
N TYR A 448 1.45 14.76 -38.59
CA TYR A 448 2.58 15.62 -38.19
C TYR A 448 3.91 15.25 -38.85
N ASP A 449 4.09 13.98 -39.21
CA ASP A 449 5.31 13.50 -39.88
C ASP A 449 5.42 14.03 -41.33
N PHE A 450 4.31 14.51 -41.90
CA PHE A 450 4.20 15.04 -43.26
C PHE A 450 3.94 16.55 -43.29
N ILE A 451 4.02 17.27 -42.16
CA ILE A 451 3.88 18.74 -42.16
C ILE A 451 5.22 19.36 -42.56
N ASP A 452 5.28 19.89 -43.77
CA ASP A 452 6.43 20.61 -44.32
C ASP A 452 5.92 21.79 -45.16
N PRO A 453 6.48 23.02 -45.00
CA PRO A 453 6.10 24.15 -45.83
C PRO A 453 6.23 23.89 -47.34
N ASP A 454 7.13 22.99 -47.75
CA ASP A 454 7.45 22.73 -49.16
C ASP A 454 6.89 21.40 -49.70
N ILE A 455 5.87 20.80 -49.05
CA ILE A 455 5.39 19.44 -49.39
C ILE A 455 4.89 19.28 -50.83
N GLU A 456 4.20 20.27 -51.39
CA GLU A 456 3.68 20.22 -52.77
C GLU A 456 4.81 20.06 -53.80
N SER A 457 5.96 20.71 -53.54
CA SER A 457 7.13 20.60 -54.42
C SER A 457 7.74 19.19 -54.40
N LYS A 458 7.75 18.54 -53.23
CA LYS A 458 8.26 17.17 -53.06
C LYS A 458 7.33 16.14 -53.69
N LEU A 459 6.02 16.36 -53.59
CA LEU A 459 5.01 15.49 -54.20
C LEU A 459 5.08 15.56 -55.73
N ALA A 460 5.18 16.76 -56.30
CA ALA A 460 5.35 16.93 -57.75
C ALA A 460 6.62 16.25 -58.29
N ALA A 461 7.72 16.25 -57.52
CA ALA A 461 8.94 15.54 -57.90
C ALA A 461 8.77 14.01 -57.88
N LEU A 462 7.98 13.48 -56.95
CA LEU A 462 7.72 12.05 -56.81
C LEU A 462 6.75 11.56 -57.91
N GLU A 463 5.70 12.32 -58.22
CA GLU A 463 4.79 12.01 -59.32
C GLU A 463 5.53 11.97 -60.67
N ALA A 464 6.46 12.91 -60.91
CA ALA A 464 7.30 12.89 -62.11
C ALA A 464 8.24 11.66 -62.18
N GLU A 465 8.65 11.13 -61.02
CA GLU A 465 9.44 9.89 -60.95
C GLU A 465 8.56 8.66 -61.23
N GLU A 466 7.34 8.60 -60.68
CA GLU A 466 6.38 7.52 -60.95
C GLU A 466 5.94 7.48 -62.42
N GLU A 467 5.63 8.62 -63.03
CA GLU A 467 5.30 8.69 -64.46
C GLU A 467 6.45 8.15 -65.34
N LYS A 468 7.70 8.39 -64.93
CA LYS A 468 8.86 7.85 -65.61
C LYS A 468 8.97 6.32 -65.46
N LEU A 469 8.70 5.80 -64.26
CA LEU A 469 8.71 4.35 -63.99
C LEU A 469 7.58 3.60 -64.70
N GLU A 470 6.39 4.20 -64.81
CA GLU A 470 5.30 3.67 -65.61
C GLU A 470 5.64 3.65 -67.09
N ALA A 471 6.26 4.72 -67.62
CA ALA A 471 6.71 4.77 -69.01
C ALA A 471 7.80 3.73 -69.33
N GLU A 472 8.60 3.34 -68.34
CA GLU A 472 9.59 2.26 -68.45
C GLU A 472 8.98 0.85 -68.33
N GLY A 473 7.66 0.73 -68.07
CA GLY A 473 6.93 -0.54 -68.05
C GLY A 473 7.15 -1.39 -66.78
N PHE A 474 7.67 -0.81 -65.69
CA PHE A 474 8.05 -1.54 -64.48
C PHE A 474 6.89 -2.27 -63.78
N TYR A 475 5.66 -1.77 -63.94
CA TYR A 475 4.46 -2.34 -63.32
C TYR A 475 3.71 -3.36 -64.20
N GLU A 476 4.15 -3.58 -65.45
CA GLU A 476 3.62 -4.68 -66.25
C GLU A 476 4.18 -6.00 -65.71
N THR A 477 3.32 -6.78 -65.06
CA THR A 477 3.69 -8.12 -64.57
C THR A 477 3.48 -9.11 -65.71
N GLU A 478 4.56 -9.69 -66.23
CA GLU A 478 4.45 -10.78 -67.22
C GLU A 478 3.81 -12.01 -66.55
N GLU A 479 2.51 -12.23 -66.77
CA GLU A 479 1.88 -13.51 -66.46
C GLU A 479 2.30 -14.55 -67.52
N GLU A 480 3.32 -15.35 -67.21
CA GLU A 480 3.64 -16.55 -67.99
C GLU A 480 2.45 -17.52 -67.93
N LEU A 481 1.82 -17.78 -69.08
CA LEU A 481 0.79 -18.80 -69.24
C LEU A 481 1.36 -20.18 -68.82
N GLU A 482 0.91 -20.73 -67.70
CA GLU A 482 1.35 -22.03 -67.18
C GLU A 482 1.15 -23.15 -68.23
N ASP A 483 2.22 -23.90 -68.52
CA ASP A 483 2.20 -25.04 -69.44
C ASP A 483 1.24 -26.14 -68.95
N ALA A 484 0.54 -26.80 -69.87
CA ALA A 484 -0.45 -27.84 -69.56
C ALA A 484 0.10 -28.98 -68.67
N GLU A 485 1.42 -29.21 -68.70
CA GLU A 485 2.08 -30.21 -67.86
C GLU A 485 2.08 -29.84 -66.37
N GLU A 486 2.24 -28.56 -66.01
CA GLU A 486 2.27 -28.13 -64.61
C GLU A 486 0.88 -28.17 -63.96
N ALA A 487 -0.15 -27.78 -64.72
CA ALA A 487 -1.54 -27.95 -64.30
C ALA A 487 -1.89 -29.43 -64.09
N GLU A 488 -1.41 -30.33 -64.97
CA GLU A 488 -1.57 -31.78 -64.80
C GLU A 488 -0.86 -32.32 -63.55
N ILE A 489 0.36 -31.86 -63.26
CA ILE A 489 1.11 -32.28 -62.06
C ILE A 489 0.34 -31.89 -60.80
N ARG A 490 -0.22 -30.67 -60.76
CA ARG A 490 -1.01 -30.18 -59.63
C ARG A 490 -2.27 -31.01 -59.43
N TYR A 491 -2.99 -31.31 -60.50
CA TYR A 491 -4.18 -32.17 -60.47
C TYR A 491 -3.85 -33.61 -60.01
N LYS A 492 -2.78 -34.21 -60.53
CA LYS A 492 -2.30 -35.54 -60.10
C LYS A 492 -1.91 -35.54 -58.62
N ALA A 493 -1.28 -34.47 -58.13
CA ALA A 493 -0.87 -34.35 -56.73
C ALA A 493 -2.08 -34.32 -55.77
N GLU A 494 -3.17 -33.66 -56.15
CA GLU A 494 -4.41 -33.65 -55.37
C GLU A 494 -5.08 -35.04 -55.31
N LEU A 495 -5.21 -35.72 -56.45
CA LEU A 495 -5.73 -37.09 -56.51
C LEU A 495 -4.92 -38.06 -55.63
N ILE A 496 -3.60 -37.90 -55.58
CA ILE A 496 -2.73 -38.72 -54.72
C ILE A 496 -3.01 -38.44 -53.23
N ARG A 497 -3.20 -37.17 -52.85
CA ARG A 497 -3.51 -36.78 -51.47
C ARG A 497 -4.85 -37.37 -51.02
N GLU A 498 -5.87 -37.28 -51.87
CA GLU A 498 -7.20 -37.82 -51.59
C GLU A 498 -7.17 -39.35 -51.45
N LYS A 499 -6.52 -40.07 -52.38
CA LYS A 499 -6.38 -41.53 -52.32
C LYS A 499 -5.62 -42.00 -51.08
N ARG A 500 -4.57 -41.26 -50.66
CA ARG A 500 -3.85 -41.53 -49.39
C ARG A 500 -4.76 -41.37 -48.17
N GLN A 501 -5.66 -40.41 -48.18
CA GLN A 501 -6.60 -40.16 -47.08
C GLN A 501 -7.65 -41.29 -46.98
N LEU A 502 -8.18 -41.74 -48.12
CA LEU A 502 -9.08 -42.90 -48.19
C LEU A 502 -8.43 -44.19 -47.67
N ILE A 503 -7.19 -44.49 -48.08
CA ILE A 503 -6.44 -45.67 -47.59
C ILE A 503 -6.25 -45.60 -46.06
N ARG A 504 -5.95 -44.40 -45.52
CA ARG A 504 -5.78 -44.20 -44.07
C ARG A 504 -7.09 -44.44 -43.32
N ASN A 505 -8.23 -44.01 -43.87
CA ASN A 505 -9.54 -44.23 -43.30
C ASN A 505 -9.95 -45.71 -43.34
N GLU A 506 -9.74 -46.39 -44.47
CA GLU A 506 -10.01 -47.83 -44.60
C GLU A 506 -9.14 -48.65 -43.63
N ALA A 507 -7.86 -48.30 -43.49
CA ALA A 507 -6.96 -48.96 -42.54
C ALA A 507 -7.39 -48.77 -41.08
N LYS A 508 -7.94 -47.61 -40.71
CA LYS A 508 -8.52 -47.37 -39.38
C LYS A 508 -9.74 -48.26 -39.15
N MET A 509 -10.65 -48.36 -40.12
CA MET A 509 -11.83 -49.23 -40.04
C MET A 509 -11.45 -50.72 -39.94
N ARG A 510 -10.43 -51.15 -40.70
CA ARG A 510 -9.93 -52.53 -40.67
C ARG A 510 -9.16 -52.90 -39.39
N LYS A 511 -8.54 -51.92 -38.72
CA LYS A 511 -7.85 -52.08 -37.43
C LYS A 511 -8.74 -51.79 -36.21
N SER A 512 -9.99 -51.38 -36.43
CA SER A 512 -10.99 -51.09 -35.39
C SER A 512 -11.53 -52.38 -34.75
N LEU A 513 -10.70 -53.10 -34.00
CA LEU A 513 -11.10 -54.20 -33.12
C LEU A 513 -10.25 -54.17 -31.86
N LYS A 514 -10.72 -53.44 -30.83
CA LYS A 514 -10.09 -53.47 -29.51
C LYS A 514 -10.27 -54.79 -28.76
N ASN A 515 -10.91 -55.84 -29.32
CA ASN A 515 -11.12 -57.13 -28.61
C ASN A 515 -11.24 -58.42 -29.49
N ARG A 516 -10.75 -58.47 -30.74
CA ARG A 516 -10.65 -59.74 -31.53
C ARG A 516 -9.43 -59.76 -32.46
N ALA A 517 -8.79 -60.92 -32.63
CA ALA A 517 -7.66 -61.11 -33.55
C ALA A 517 -8.10 -61.24 -35.02
N VAL A 518 -7.30 -60.70 -35.95
CA VAL A 518 -7.57 -60.74 -37.40
C VAL A 518 -7.33 -62.14 -37.97
N ILE A 519 -8.25 -62.64 -38.78
CA ILE A 519 -8.14 -63.97 -39.41
C ILE A 519 -7.01 -63.96 -40.45
N PRO A 520 -6.08 -64.95 -40.44
CA PRO A 520 -4.99 -65.02 -41.41
C PRO A 520 -5.51 -65.24 -42.83
N ARG A 521 -4.98 -64.45 -43.80
CA ARG A 521 -5.45 -64.43 -45.20
C ARG A 521 -5.32 -65.78 -45.91
N THR A 522 -4.42 -66.66 -45.45
CA THR A 522 -4.21 -68.00 -46.02
C THR A 522 -5.39 -68.95 -45.81
N LYS A 523 -6.26 -68.70 -44.83
CA LYS A 523 -7.43 -69.53 -44.53
C LYS A 523 -8.75 -68.96 -45.06
N VAL A 524 -8.75 -67.74 -45.61
CA VAL A 524 -9.93 -67.07 -46.14
C VAL A 524 -9.97 -67.23 -47.66
N ARG A 525 -11.08 -67.74 -48.20
CA ARG A 525 -11.31 -67.77 -49.65
C ARG A 525 -11.63 -66.36 -50.14
N LYS A 526 -11.04 -65.97 -51.27
CA LYS A 526 -11.38 -64.75 -51.99
C LYS A 526 -12.08 -65.11 -53.29
N ASP A 527 -13.07 -64.32 -53.64
CA ASP A 527 -13.72 -64.43 -54.94
C ASP A 527 -12.83 -63.83 -56.03
N LEU A 528 -12.82 -64.46 -57.20
CA LEU A 528 -12.03 -64.03 -58.35
C LEU A 528 -12.39 -62.59 -58.77
N SER A 529 -13.68 -62.26 -58.72
CA SER A 529 -14.20 -60.94 -59.10
C SER A 529 -13.64 -59.79 -58.25
N GLN A 530 -13.50 -59.99 -56.95
CA GLN A 530 -12.90 -59.00 -56.04
C GLN A 530 -11.39 -58.85 -56.27
N MET A 531 -10.73 -59.89 -56.77
CA MET A 531 -9.31 -59.84 -57.12
C MET A 531 -9.09 -59.16 -58.47
N GLU A 532 -9.91 -59.49 -59.47
CA GLU A 532 -9.90 -58.88 -60.82
C GLU A 532 -10.09 -57.36 -60.71
N THR A 533 -11.17 -56.92 -60.05
CA THR A 533 -11.45 -55.48 -59.85
C THR A 533 -10.34 -54.72 -59.11
N HIS A 534 -9.69 -55.35 -58.13
CA HIS A 534 -8.57 -54.70 -57.44
C HIS A 534 -7.29 -54.63 -58.29
N LEU A 535 -7.02 -55.64 -59.13
CA LEU A 535 -5.87 -55.64 -60.03
C LEU A 535 -6.06 -54.67 -61.20
N GLU A 536 -7.28 -54.59 -61.73
CA GLU A 536 -7.67 -53.64 -62.77
C GLU A 536 -7.59 -52.19 -62.27
N SER A 537 -8.03 -51.90 -61.05
CA SER A 537 -7.86 -50.57 -60.43
C SER A 537 -6.40 -50.18 -60.14
N LEU A 538 -5.47 -51.15 -60.17
CA LEU A 538 -4.03 -50.93 -60.11
C LEU A 538 -3.36 -50.94 -61.50
N GLY A 539 -4.12 -51.18 -62.58
CA GLY A 539 -3.64 -51.18 -63.96
C GLY A 539 -2.98 -52.47 -64.44
N TYR A 540 -3.15 -53.59 -63.71
CA TYR A 540 -2.64 -54.90 -64.14
C TYR A 540 -3.66 -55.64 -65.01
N ASP A 541 -3.21 -56.24 -66.11
CA ASP A 541 -4.05 -57.05 -66.99
C ASP A 541 -4.50 -58.34 -66.30
N SER A 542 -5.79 -58.38 -65.94
CA SER A 542 -6.44 -59.48 -65.26
C SER A 542 -6.60 -60.70 -66.18
N SER A 543 -6.49 -60.56 -67.50
CA SER A 543 -6.77 -61.61 -68.49
C SER A 543 -5.93 -62.88 -68.30
N LYS A 544 -4.64 -62.75 -67.98
CA LYS A 544 -3.73 -63.90 -67.72
C LYS A 544 -4.06 -64.61 -66.40
N VAL A 545 -4.49 -63.87 -65.37
CA VAL A 545 -4.86 -64.44 -64.06
C VAL A 545 -6.26 -65.06 -64.14
N ALA A 546 -7.18 -64.39 -64.81
CA ALA A 546 -8.53 -64.85 -65.09
C ALA A 546 -8.52 -66.10 -65.99
N SER A 547 -7.74 -66.11 -67.07
CA SER A 547 -7.57 -67.30 -67.92
C SER A 547 -6.92 -68.45 -67.16
N ARG A 548 -5.90 -68.19 -66.33
CA ARG A 548 -5.31 -69.21 -65.45
C ARG A 548 -6.32 -69.75 -64.44
N ALA A 549 -7.13 -68.90 -63.80
CA ALA A 549 -8.15 -69.32 -62.84
C ALA A 549 -9.35 -70.03 -63.51
N ARG A 550 -9.80 -69.54 -64.68
CA ARG A 550 -10.87 -70.15 -65.50
C ARG A 550 -10.43 -71.47 -66.13
N SER A 551 -9.16 -71.60 -66.52
CA SER A 551 -8.56 -72.88 -66.97
C SER A 551 -8.53 -73.94 -65.87
N GLN A 552 -8.57 -73.53 -64.60
CA GLN A 552 -8.68 -74.44 -63.45
C GLN A 552 -10.13 -74.72 -63.00
N SER A 553 -11.12 -73.92 -63.43
CA SER A 553 -12.52 -74.14 -63.11
C SER A 553 -13.20 -74.99 -64.19
N ARG A 554 -13.31 -76.31 -63.97
CA ARG A 554 -14.15 -77.19 -64.79
C ARG A 554 -15.64 -76.92 -64.48
N GLY A 555 -16.40 -76.69 -65.55
CA GLY A 555 -17.80 -76.27 -65.54
C GLY A 555 -18.82 -77.34 -65.13
N ARG A 556 -20.08 -76.90 -65.03
CA ARG A 556 -21.27 -77.70 -64.75
C ARG A 556 -21.63 -78.54 -65.99
N THR A 557 -21.76 -79.85 -65.82
CA THR A 557 -22.14 -80.81 -66.86
C THR A 557 -23.64 -80.78 -67.15
N VAL A 558 -24.02 -80.85 -68.44
CA VAL A 558 -25.35 -81.29 -68.91
C VAL A 558 -25.15 -82.27 -70.08
N LEU A 559 -25.69 -83.47 -69.89
CA LEU A 559 -25.52 -84.71 -70.66
C LEU A 559 -26.17 -84.70 -72.06
N ARG A 560 -25.58 -85.47 -73.01
CA ARG A 560 -26.29 -86.16 -74.12
C ARG A 560 -25.42 -87.21 -74.85
N ASN A 561 -25.86 -88.49 -74.76
CA ASN A 561 -25.94 -89.58 -75.78
C ASN A 561 -24.71 -90.02 -76.61
N ARG A 562 -24.41 -91.31 -76.88
CA ARG A 562 -25.26 -92.51 -77.14
C ARG A 562 -24.44 -93.84 -77.14
N SER A 563 -25.13 -94.99 -76.99
CA SER A 563 -24.79 -96.45 -77.16
C SER A 563 -23.83 -97.11 -76.12
N ASP A 564 -24.13 -98.25 -75.49
CA ASP A 564 -25.08 -99.34 -75.80
C ASP A 564 -25.49 -100.18 -74.55
N GLY A 565 -26.49 -101.05 -74.73
CA GLY A 565 -27.38 -101.72 -73.76
C GLY A 565 -26.88 -102.66 -72.64
N LEU A 566 -27.73 -102.67 -71.58
CA LEU A 566 -28.06 -103.68 -70.54
C LEU A 566 -26.93 -104.26 -69.67
N ASP A 567 -26.81 -103.97 -68.36
CA ASP A 567 -27.74 -103.44 -67.35
C ASP A 567 -26.91 -103.03 -66.12
N PRO A 568 -27.27 -101.97 -65.37
CA PRO A 568 -26.82 -100.57 -65.49
C PRO A 568 -25.30 -100.34 -65.24
N ASP A 569 -24.48 -101.37 -65.43
CA ASP A 569 -23.03 -101.31 -65.57
C ASP A 569 -22.67 -101.08 -67.04
N ALA A 570 -22.49 -99.82 -67.43
CA ALA A 570 -21.35 -99.45 -68.28
C ALA A 570 -21.32 -97.94 -68.55
N MET A 571 -20.65 -97.26 -67.61
CA MET A 571 -19.66 -96.21 -67.84
C MET A 571 -20.12 -94.91 -68.53
N GLU A 572 -19.87 -93.72 -68.01
CA GLU A 572 -19.30 -93.21 -66.75
C GLU A 572 -19.21 -91.69 -67.01
N ILE A 573 -19.63 -90.82 -66.09
CA ILE A 573 -18.77 -89.76 -65.52
C ILE A 573 -19.28 -89.52 -64.10
N ASP A 574 -19.05 -90.51 -63.25
CA ASP A 574 -19.27 -90.44 -61.82
C ASP A 574 -18.36 -89.35 -61.22
N THR A 575 -18.98 -88.24 -60.87
CA THR A 575 -18.30 -87.07 -60.29
C THR A 575 -17.49 -87.44 -59.04
N PRO A 576 -16.33 -86.79 -58.80
CA PRO A 576 -15.30 -87.23 -57.85
C PRO A 576 -15.73 -87.27 -56.36
N LYS A 577 -16.96 -86.90 -56.03
CA LYS A 577 -17.49 -87.05 -54.67
C LYS A 577 -17.78 -88.50 -54.30
N ALA A 578 -18.29 -89.32 -55.23
CA ALA A 578 -18.52 -90.74 -54.97
C ALA A 578 -17.19 -91.51 -54.82
N ALA A 579 -16.18 -91.15 -55.61
CA ALA A 579 -14.82 -91.67 -55.48
C ALA A 579 -14.16 -91.28 -54.13
N LEU A 580 -14.50 -90.12 -53.57
CA LEU A 580 -13.95 -89.66 -52.28
C LEU A 580 -14.70 -90.26 -51.07
N GLU A 581 -15.98 -90.60 -51.21
CA GLU A 581 -16.69 -91.45 -50.24
C GLU A 581 -16.18 -92.90 -50.29
N ARG A 582 -15.80 -93.39 -51.48
CA ARG A 582 -15.10 -94.67 -51.68
C ARG A 582 -13.62 -94.62 -51.21
N ALA A 583 -12.99 -93.44 -51.17
CA ALA A 583 -11.64 -93.23 -50.65
C ALA A 583 -11.61 -92.98 -49.13
N LYS A 584 -12.68 -92.43 -48.53
CA LYS A 584 -12.85 -92.38 -47.07
C LYS A 584 -13.14 -93.76 -46.47
N SER A 585 -13.71 -94.67 -47.27
CA SER A 585 -13.87 -96.10 -46.91
C SER A 585 -12.66 -96.96 -47.28
N ARG A 586 -11.67 -96.42 -48.00
CA ARG A 586 -10.35 -97.03 -48.17
C ARG A 586 -9.28 -96.19 -47.48
N GLY A 587 -9.18 -96.38 -46.17
CA GLY A 587 -7.86 -96.41 -45.57
C GLY A 587 -6.98 -97.37 -46.37
N ARG A 588 -5.68 -97.05 -46.48
CA ARG A 588 -4.65 -98.09 -46.62
C ARG A 588 -5.09 -99.27 -45.75
N SER A 589 -5.07 -100.48 -46.29
CA SER A 589 -5.69 -101.71 -45.75
C SER A 589 -5.23 -102.16 -44.35
N GLN A 590 -4.60 -101.29 -43.57
CA GLN A 590 -4.25 -101.49 -42.16
C GLN A 590 -4.32 -100.17 -41.36
N SER A 591 -5.49 -99.56 -41.23
CA SER A 591 -5.73 -98.61 -40.13
C SER A 591 -7.14 -98.77 -39.59
N THR A 592 -7.28 -99.46 -38.45
CA THR A 592 -8.54 -99.66 -37.73
C THR A 592 -9.05 -98.32 -37.22
N ASN A 593 -10.26 -97.92 -37.64
CA ASN A 593 -10.91 -96.73 -37.13
C ASN A 593 -11.78 -97.13 -35.94
N ARG A 594 -11.19 -97.05 -34.75
CA ARG A 594 -11.82 -97.38 -33.45
C ARG A 594 -13.21 -96.77 -33.21
N ARG A 595 -13.60 -95.69 -33.92
CA ARG A 595 -14.93 -95.09 -33.82
C ARG A 595 -16.01 -95.81 -34.64
N THR A 596 -15.61 -96.55 -35.66
CA THR A 596 -16.52 -97.10 -36.67
C THR A 596 -16.47 -98.62 -36.73
N ASP A 597 -15.36 -99.24 -36.34
CA ASP A 597 -15.17 -100.69 -36.43
C ASP A 597 -16.18 -101.50 -35.59
N GLY A 598 -16.69 -100.94 -34.49
CA GLY A 598 -17.69 -101.58 -33.63
C GLY A 598 -19.16 -101.34 -34.03
N VAL A 599 -19.42 -100.52 -35.05
CA VAL A 599 -20.78 -100.13 -35.44
C VAL A 599 -20.99 -100.40 -36.94
N PRO A 600 -21.55 -101.58 -37.30
CA PRO A 600 -21.51 -102.07 -38.68
C PRO A 600 -22.46 -101.35 -39.63
N THR A 601 -23.55 -100.76 -39.14
CA THR A 601 -24.58 -100.11 -39.98
C THR A 601 -24.45 -98.58 -39.97
N GLU A 602 -24.62 -97.96 -41.14
CA GLU A 602 -24.52 -96.50 -41.29
C GLU A 602 -25.56 -95.73 -40.45
N VAL A 603 -26.75 -96.31 -40.30
CA VAL A 603 -27.81 -95.74 -39.46
C VAL A 603 -27.40 -95.74 -37.98
N ALA A 604 -26.78 -96.81 -37.49
CA ALA A 604 -26.28 -96.87 -36.11
C ALA A 604 -25.11 -95.90 -35.90
N ARG A 605 -24.23 -95.73 -36.91
CA ARG A 605 -23.13 -94.77 -36.88
C ARG A 605 -23.61 -93.32 -36.80
N SER A 606 -24.59 -92.96 -37.62
CA SER A 606 -25.18 -91.60 -37.57
C SER A 606 -25.88 -91.32 -36.24
N ASN A 607 -26.56 -92.33 -35.66
CA ASN A 607 -27.14 -92.23 -34.33
C ASN A 607 -26.07 -92.08 -33.23
N ALA A 608 -24.97 -92.83 -33.27
CA ALA A 608 -23.86 -92.71 -32.32
C ALA A 608 -23.19 -91.32 -32.38
N GLU A 609 -22.97 -90.79 -33.58
CA GLU A 609 -22.47 -89.42 -33.77
C GLU A 609 -23.43 -88.35 -33.22
N ARG A 610 -24.74 -88.55 -33.42
CA ARG A 610 -25.76 -87.66 -32.87
C ARG A 610 -25.77 -87.70 -31.34
N LEU A 611 -25.65 -88.88 -30.74
CA LEU A 611 -25.58 -89.08 -29.29
C LEU A 611 -24.33 -88.42 -28.68
N ALA A 612 -23.18 -88.55 -29.34
CA ALA A 612 -21.94 -87.88 -28.94
C ALA A 612 -22.06 -86.34 -29.02
N LYS A 613 -22.70 -85.79 -30.06
CA LYS A 613 -22.99 -84.35 -30.14
C LYS A 613 -23.95 -83.89 -29.05
N LEU A 614 -24.91 -84.74 -28.67
CA LEU A 614 -25.89 -84.44 -27.62
C LEU A 614 -25.24 -84.43 -26.23
N SER A 615 -24.36 -85.39 -25.93
CA SER A 615 -23.61 -85.43 -24.66
C SER A 615 -22.66 -84.24 -24.50
N GLN A 616 -22.07 -83.76 -25.60
CA GLN A 616 -21.20 -82.58 -25.61
C GLN A 616 -21.93 -81.25 -25.35
N LYS A 617 -23.27 -81.18 -25.49
CA LYS A 617 -24.03 -79.93 -25.28
C LYS A 617 -23.81 -79.31 -23.90
N LYS A 618 -23.77 -80.13 -22.83
CA LYS A 618 -23.56 -79.62 -21.45
C LYS A 618 -22.21 -78.95 -21.29
N MET A 619 -21.18 -79.54 -21.88
CA MET A 619 -19.81 -79.05 -21.87
C MET A 619 -19.65 -77.78 -22.71
N ASN A 620 -20.23 -77.77 -23.90
CA ASN A 620 -20.25 -76.61 -24.79
C ASN A 620 -21.02 -75.42 -24.18
N ARG A 621 -22.12 -75.69 -23.47
CA ARG A 621 -22.86 -74.66 -22.72
C ARG A 621 -22.00 -73.98 -21.65
N MET A 622 -21.10 -74.72 -21.02
CA MET A 622 -20.13 -74.19 -20.04
C MET A 622 -18.86 -73.64 -20.70
N ALA A 623 -18.83 -73.53 -22.04
CA ALA A 623 -17.72 -73.05 -22.86
C ALA A 623 -16.37 -73.75 -22.57
N ARG A 624 -16.40 -75.04 -22.23
CA ARG A 624 -15.18 -75.83 -22.03
C ARG A 624 -14.48 -76.08 -23.36
N GLN A 625 -13.15 -76.10 -23.34
CA GLN A 625 -12.35 -76.31 -24.54
C GLN A 625 -12.46 -77.75 -25.08
N GLY A 626 -12.82 -78.71 -24.22
CA GLY A 626 -13.05 -80.11 -24.57
C GLY A 626 -13.28 -80.96 -23.32
N GLU A 627 -13.42 -82.28 -23.49
CA GLU A 627 -13.71 -83.20 -22.37
C GLU A 627 -12.59 -83.26 -21.31
N ALA A 628 -11.37 -82.91 -21.72
CA ALA A 628 -10.23 -82.81 -20.83
C ALA A 628 -10.22 -81.51 -19.97
N ASP A 629 -10.95 -80.47 -20.37
CA ASP A 629 -11.00 -79.19 -19.65
C ASP A 629 -11.98 -79.27 -18.46
N ARG A 630 -11.41 -79.71 -17.33
CA ARG A 630 -12.08 -79.80 -16.03
C ARG A 630 -11.59 -78.72 -15.06
N HIS A 631 -11.08 -77.59 -15.55
CA HIS A 631 -10.54 -76.54 -14.70
C HIS A 631 -11.62 -75.93 -13.80
N THR A 632 -11.40 -75.92 -12.49
CA THR A 632 -12.30 -75.30 -11.51
C THR A 632 -11.66 -74.01 -11.00
N THR A 633 -12.31 -72.87 -11.25
CA THR A 633 -11.89 -71.59 -10.67
C THR A 633 -12.26 -71.53 -9.18
N GLY A 634 -11.36 -71.00 -8.34
CA GLY A 634 -11.69 -70.73 -6.95
C GLY A 634 -12.85 -69.74 -6.85
N ALA A 635 -13.89 -70.06 -6.08
CA ALA A 635 -15.08 -69.21 -5.97
C ALA A 635 -14.78 -67.83 -5.36
N LEU A 636 -13.86 -67.78 -4.39
CA LEU A 636 -13.35 -66.55 -3.78
C LEU A 636 -11.84 -66.69 -3.59
N THR A 637 -11.06 -65.80 -4.19
CA THR A 637 -9.60 -65.80 -4.08
C THR A 637 -9.16 -65.09 -2.81
N LYS A 638 -8.51 -65.82 -1.89
CA LYS A 638 -8.13 -65.37 -0.55
C LYS A 638 -7.44 -64.00 -0.50
N HIS A 639 -6.50 -63.72 -1.40
CA HIS A 639 -5.74 -62.45 -1.39
C HIS A 639 -6.58 -61.23 -1.82
N LEU A 640 -7.76 -61.43 -2.42
CA LEU A 640 -8.71 -60.36 -2.77
C LEU A 640 -9.77 -60.16 -1.68
N THR A 641 -10.16 -61.24 -1.00
CA THR A 641 -11.34 -61.25 -0.13
C THR A 641 -10.99 -61.23 1.36
N ILE A 642 -9.75 -61.58 1.72
CA ILE A 642 -9.31 -61.64 3.11
C ILE A 642 -8.22 -60.60 3.35
N GLY A 643 -8.44 -59.75 4.35
CA GLY A 643 -7.52 -58.70 4.81
C GLY A 643 -8.11 -57.29 4.64
N LYS A 644 -7.76 -56.38 5.56
CA LYS A 644 -8.04 -54.94 5.46
C LYS A 644 -6.72 -54.20 5.28
N ARG A 645 -6.72 -53.14 4.48
CA ARG A 645 -5.54 -52.30 4.27
C ARG A 645 -5.35 -51.37 5.48
N GLY A 646 -4.31 -51.61 6.27
CA GLY A 646 -3.90 -50.71 7.35
C GLY A 646 -3.00 -49.58 6.85
N MET A 647 -2.60 -48.68 7.75
CA MET A 647 -1.53 -47.72 7.45
C MET A 647 -0.18 -48.45 7.41
N GLY A 648 0.51 -48.40 6.26
CA GLY A 648 1.79 -49.10 6.03
C GLY A 648 1.89 -49.67 4.61
N LYS A 649 2.72 -50.70 4.43
CA LYS A 649 2.90 -51.38 3.14
C LYS A 649 1.62 -52.15 2.76
N THR A 650 1.20 -52.02 1.49
CA THR A 650 0.02 -52.68 0.92
C THR A 650 0.42 -53.88 0.04
N ASN A 651 -0.45 -54.90 0.00
CA ASN A 651 -0.22 -56.18 -0.70
C ASN A 651 -0.33 -56.09 -2.23
N ARG A 652 -0.77 -54.95 -2.76
CA ARG A 652 -0.77 -54.66 -4.21
C ARG A 652 -0.40 -53.19 -4.43
N ARG A 653 0.34 -52.93 -5.51
CA ARG A 653 0.83 -51.60 -5.91
C ARG A 653 -0.31 -50.63 -6.19
#